data_AF-A0A1G8PF67-F1
#
_entry.id   AF-A0A1G8PF67-F1
#
_cell.length_a   1.000
_cell.length_b   1.000
_cell.length_c   1.000
_cell.angle_alpha   90.00
_cell.angle_beta   90.00
_cell.angle_gamma   90.00
#
_symmetry.space_group_name_H-M   'P 1'
#
loop_
_entity.id
_entity.type
_entity.pdbx_description
1 polymer ?
#
loop_
_entity_poly.entity_id
_entity_poly.type
_entity_poly.pdbx_seq_one_letter_code
_entity_poly.pdbx_strand_id
1 'polypeptide(L)'
;RLPAHMVPSSYVELARFPLTPNGKLDRRALPVPEAAASGRAAFIAPRDEAETRLAAIWQDVLGVERVGARDDFFLLGGHSLLAVRVISAVRAAFGDAPALRAVFEHTLLEDFAALLRDARSATAGTDAPASAASLAATAREIAVASETAVTHVDMAAPMPLLASQQSLWFLWKLDPASAAYHVNGALRFDGRLDVDALRAAFGALGERHPALRMRFAEVAGVPCQRIDAASRSEIRLLDLPRTLDVTDDEALAACLAELVRTPFDLTGEPPVRATLIRVADDRHVLHLVLHHIVSDDWSVGLLLRDFSRLYREYGESGRMAFVDDESVAAASATAYHKLIAARAAQLTPEREYEQLAWWRTALANDDGSAATLALPYDRARAGVRRAPGARYRTQVPAATASALRSLAGARRATLFMTLLAAFDALLYRYSGQSDIRLGVPLAGRDLPGAADVAGFFVNTVVIRTAPHGEKRAAQLIGEVREQLLCAHANQDVPFASVVKAVQPERDLSHTPLFQVLVNQQQRHDLGASFGDGLRVTVQDVDNGEAQFDLMLNIAETADDALDLTLTYATDVFNASTIERLARNFTGLLEQWSVTPDARIASFELPEIRDEAVRRLPDASAFAVEPVTARIAARAAARPDAIALSDGSEQVTYAQ
;
A
#
# COMPACT_ATOMS: atom_id res chain seq x y z
N ARG A 1 19.44 5.91 34.79
CA ARG A 1 19.10 5.27 33.49
C ARG A 1 17.96 6.09 32.89
N LEU A 2 18.14 6.65 31.70
CA LEU A 2 17.14 7.48 30.99
C LEU A 2 16.54 6.68 29.82
N PRO A 3 15.31 7.00 29.37
CA PRO A 3 14.76 6.49 28.12
C PRO A 3 15.66 6.84 26.92
N ALA A 4 15.72 5.98 25.90
CA ALA A 4 16.65 6.13 24.77
C ALA A 4 16.54 7.48 24.03
N HIS A 5 15.33 8.07 23.96
CA HIS A 5 15.09 9.37 23.33
C HIS A 5 15.52 10.58 24.19
N MET A 6 15.82 10.38 25.49
CA MET A 6 16.32 11.42 26.40
C MET A 6 17.85 11.41 26.52
N VAL A 7 18.53 10.49 25.81
CA VAL A 7 19.98 10.41 25.76
C VAL A 7 20.48 11.29 24.61
N PRO A 8 21.30 12.32 24.86
CA PRO A 8 21.88 13.15 23.81
C PRO A 8 22.56 12.30 22.73
N SER A 9 22.33 12.65 21.45
CA SER A 9 22.88 11.94 20.29
C SER A 9 24.40 12.10 20.12
N SER A 10 25.01 13.02 20.86
CA SER A 10 26.46 13.22 20.91
C SER A 10 26.88 13.78 22.28
N TYR A 11 28.10 13.48 22.68
CA TYR A 11 28.74 14.05 23.86
C TYR A 11 30.05 14.70 23.41
N VAL A 12 30.24 15.96 23.77
CA VAL A 12 31.48 16.70 23.49
C VAL A 12 32.09 17.09 24.82
N GLU A 13 33.27 16.54 25.11
CA GLU A 13 34.00 16.87 26.33
C GLU A 13 34.65 18.25 26.19
N LEU A 14 34.43 19.10 27.20
CA LEU A 14 34.98 20.45 27.26
C LEU A 14 35.69 20.64 28.58
N ALA A 15 36.93 21.15 28.55
CA ALA A 15 37.66 21.50 29.76
C ALA A 15 37.00 22.64 30.55
N ARG A 16 36.26 23.53 29.88
CA ARG A 16 35.42 24.58 30.50
C ARG A 16 34.32 25.02 29.55
N PHE A 17 33.17 25.43 30.09
CA PHE A 17 32.10 26.03 29.30
C PHE A 17 32.47 27.45 28.84
N PRO A 18 32.25 27.80 27.56
CA PRO A 18 32.39 29.18 27.11
C PRO A 18 31.27 30.03 27.70
N LEU A 19 31.62 31.16 28.30
CA LEU A 19 30.68 32.08 28.91
C LEU A 19 30.70 33.42 28.18
N THR A 20 29.52 34.03 28.04
CA THR A 20 29.36 35.44 27.65
C THR A 20 29.96 36.38 28.70
N PRO A 21 30.22 37.66 28.38
CA PRO A 21 30.71 38.65 29.35
C PRO A 21 29.82 38.82 30.59
N ASN A 22 28.54 38.43 30.51
CA ASN A 22 27.58 38.45 31.61
C ASN A 22 27.50 37.13 32.40
N GLY A 23 28.46 36.21 32.22
CA GLY A 23 28.57 34.96 32.98
C GLY A 23 27.59 33.84 32.58
N LYS A 24 26.81 34.01 31.51
CA LYS A 24 25.90 32.97 30.97
C LYS A 24 26.59 32.13 29.90
N LEU A 25 26.20 30.86 29.76
CA LEU A 25 26.70 29.95 28.72
C LEU A 25 26.52 30.55 27.31
N ASP A 26 27.63 30.71 26.59
CA ASP A 26 27.62 31.14 25.20
C ASP A 26 27.42 29.92 24.29
N ARG A 27 26.15 29.68 23.92
CA ARG A 27 25.77 28.54 23.07
C ARG A 27 26.34 28.61 21.66
N ARG A 28 26.68 29.81 21.16
CA ARG A 28 27.23 29.97 19.80
C ARG A 28 28.72 29.64 19.74
N ALA A 29 29.41 29.74 20.87
CA ALA A 29 30.82 29.40 21.01
C ALA A 29 31.06 27.92 21.40
N LEU A 30 30.01 27.13 21.57
CA LEU A 30 30.15 25.69 21.77
C LEU A 30 30.62 25.04 20.46
N PRO A 31 31.60 24.12 20.50
CA PRO A 31 32.01 23.39 19.30
C PRO A 31 30.85 22.58 18.75
N VAL A 32 30.73 22.56 17.42
CA VAL A 32 29.76 21.73 16.72
C VAL A 32 30.19 20.28 16.92
N PRO A 33 29.31 19.37 17.40
CA PRO A 33 29.63 17.96 17.47
C PRO A 33 29.97 17.46 16.07
N GLU A 34 31.16 16.89 15.85
CA GLU A 34 31.41 16.10 14.65
C GLU A 34 30.34 15.01 14.58
N ALA A 35 29.74 14.81 13.40
CA ALA A 35 28.61 13.90 13.20
C ALA A 35 29.03 12.43 13.47
N ALA A 36 29.11 12.07 14.74
CA ALA A 36 29.41 10.73 15.20
C ALA A 36 28.09 9.97 15.34
N ALA A 37 27.85 9.16 14.33
CA ALA A 37 26.97 7.99 14.25
C ALA A 37 26.77 7.22 15.57
N SER A 38 26.03 7.79 16.51
CA SER A 38 25.81 7.20 17.84
C SER A 38 24.43 6.55 17.87
N GLY A 39 24.38 5.35 17.32
CA GLY A 39 23.18 4.51 17.17
C GLY A 39 23.38 3.38 16.16
N ARG A 40 24.32 3.54 15.23
CA ARG A 40 24.79 2.44 14.36
C ARG A 40 25.77 1.57 15.13
N ALA A 41 25.68 0.25 14.94
CA ALA A 41 26.79 -0.64 15.29
C ALA A 41 28.09 -0.09 14.66
N ALA A 42 29.25 -0.38 15.27
CA ALA A 42 30.53 0.05 14.70
C ALA A 42 30.57 -0.30 13.20
N PHE A 43 30.82 0.70 12.34
CA PHE A 43 30.81 0.49 10.90
C PHE A 43 31.86 -0.57 10.55
N ILE A 44 31.40 -1.69 10.00
CA ILE A 44 32.27 -2.73 9.44
C ILE A 44 32.04 -2.72 7.94
N ALA A 45 33.09 -2.43 7.18
CA ALA A 45 33.01 -2.49 5.72
C ALA A 45 32.66 -3.91 5.24
N PRO A 46 31.95 -4.05 4.11
CA PRO A 46 31.76 -5.34 3.45
C PRO A 46 33.09 -6.08 3.29
N ARG A 47 33.11 -7.37 3.63
CA ARG A 47 34.35 -8.16 3.80
C ARG A 47 34.71 -8.98 2.57
N ASP A 48 33.73 -9.33 1.74
CA ASP A 48 33.90 -10.15 0.55
C ASP A 48 33.06 -9.64 -0.63
N GLU A 49 33.16 -10.33 -1.77
CA GLU A 49 32.45 -9.98 -3.00
C GLU A 49 30.93 -10.01 -2.83
N ALA A 50 30.39 -10.99 -2.09
CA ALA A 50 28.96 -11.14 -1.89
C ALA A 50 28.41 -9.97 -1.05
N GLU A 51 29.07 -9.65 0.07
CA GLU A 51 28.72 -8.50 0.91
C GLU A 51 28.86 -7.19 0.14
N THR A 52 29.91 -7.04 -0.68
CA THR A 52 30.15 -5.80 -1.45
C THR A 52 29.04 -5.57 -2.48
N ARG A 53 28.67 -6.61 -3.24
CA ARG A 53 27.60 -6.53 -4.23
C ARG A 53 26.23 -6.31 -3.58
N LEU A 54 25.97 -6.98 -2.45
CA LEU A 54 24.74 -6.79 -1.69
C LEU A 54 24.64 -5.39 -1.08
N ALA A 55 25.75 -4.84 -0.58
CA ALA A 55 25.82 -3.48 -0.05
C ALA A 55 25.48 -2.46 -1.13
N ALA A 56 26.01 -2.62 -2.35
CA ALA A 56 25.67 -1.77 -3.49
C ALA A 56 24.16 -1.81 -3.81
N ILE A 57 23.56 -3.01 -3.83
CA ILE A 57 22.11 -3.16 -4.02
C ILE A 57 21.33 -2.43 -2.93
N TRP A 58 21.73 -2.56 -1.66
CA TRP A 58 21.07 -1.87 -0.55
C TRP A 58 21.24 -0.36 -0.62
N GLN A 59 22.42 0.15 -1.00
CA GLN A 59 22.66 1.58 -1.21
C GLN A 59 21.71 2.15 -2.26
N ASP A 60 21.61 1.48 -3.41
CA ASP A 60 20.76 1.93 -4.52
C ASP A 60 19.27 1.86 -4.19
N VAL A 61 18.84 0.81 -3.48
CA VAL A 61 17.43 0.59 -3.14
C VAL A 61 16.98 1.51 -2.00
N LEU A 62 17.80 1.65 -0.94
CA LEU A 62 17.49 2.45 0.24
C LEU A 62 17.82 3.94 0.05
N GLY A 63 18.62 4.29 -0.96
CA GLY A 63 19.06 5.66 -1.19
C GLY A 63 20.04 6.16 -0.12
N VAL A 64 20.83 5.26 0.46
CA VAL A 64 21.81 5.59 1.52
C VAL A 64 23.24 5.59 0.98
N GLU A 65 24.06 6.54 1.41
CA GLU A 65 25.43 6.71 0.91
C GLU A 65 26.33 5.50 1.24
N ARG A 66 26.13 4.86 2.40
CA ARG A 66 26.98 3.77 2.90
C ARG A 66 26.18 2.70 3.61
N VAL A 67 26.52 1.45 3.33
CA VAL A 67 26.01 0.25 4.01
C VAL A 67 27.19 -0.61 4.46
N GLY A 68 27.23 -0.95 5.74
CA GLY A 68 28.19 -1.85 6.35
C GLY A 68 27.65 -3.28 6.51
N ALA A 69 28.54 -4.23 6.76
CA ALA A 69 28.22 -5.65 6.93
C ALA A 69 27.26 -5.93 8.11
N ARG A 70 27.25 -5.04 9.12
CA ARG A 70 26.39 -5.14 10.31
C ARG A 70 25.24 -4.14 10.33
N ASP A 71 24.98 -3.48 9.22
CA ASP A 71 23.82 -2.63 9.14
C ASP A 71 22.55 -3.48 8.97
N ASP A 72 21.50 -3.07 9.66
CA ASP A 72 20.18 -3.72 9.62
C ASP A 72 19.31 -3.04 8.56
N PHE A 73 18.70 -3.84 7.69
CA PHE A 73 17.88 -3.37 6.57
C PHE A 73 16.77 -2.40 7.01
N PHE A 74 16.06 -2.73 8.10
CA PHE A 74 14.91 -1.94 8.56
C PHE A 74 15.36 -0.71 9.36
N LEU A 75 16.50 -0.79 10.07
CA LEU A 75 17.08 0.39 10.73
C LEU A 75 17.65 1.41 9.73
N LEU A 76 18.01 0.97 8.52
CA LEU A 76 18.39 1.86 7.41
C LEU A 76 17.20 2.46 6.65
N GLY A 77 15.96 2.28 7.13
CA GLY A 77 14.74 2.79 6.48
C GLY A 77 14.09 1.81 5.50
N GLY A 78 14.55 0.55 5.46
CA GLY A 78 13.92 -0.51 4.69
C GLY A 78 12.48 -0.77 5.12
N HIS A 79 11.60 -1.04 4.14
CA HIS A 79 10.22 -1.46 4.36
C HIS A 79 9.82 -2.54 3.34
N SER A 80 8.61 -3.10 3.45
CA SER A 80 8.19 -4.29 2.68
C SER A 80 8.37 -4.11 1.17
N LEU A 81 8.10 -2.90 0.67
CA LEU A 81 8.22 -2.58 -0.74
C LEU A 81 9.69 -2.47 -1.20
N LEU A 82 10.57 -1.88 -0.38
CA LEU A 82 12.01 -1.88 -0.65
C LEU A 82 12.60 -3.30 -0.55
N ALA A 83 12.09 -4.14 0.35
CA ALA A 83 12.50 -5.53 0.43
C ALA A 83 12.16 -6.30 -0.87
N VAL A 84 10.99 -6.05 -1.48
CA VAL A 84 10.66 -6.61 -2.81
C VAL A 84 11.66 -6.14 -3.88
N ARG A 85 12.07 -4.86 -3.87
CA ARG A 85 13.11 -4.35 -4.79
C ARG A 85 14.45 -5.04 -4.57
N VAL A 86 14.87 -5.21 -3.32
CA VAL A 86 16.11 -5.91 -2.98
C VAL A 86 16.05 -7.34 -3.53
N ILE A 87 14.96 -8.07 -3.34
CA ILE A 87 14.84 -9.45 -3.84
C ILE A 87 14.93 -9.52 -5.36
N SER A 88 14.24 -8.61 -6.07
CA SER A 88 14.32 -8.52 -7.53
C SER A 88 15.74 -8.18 -8.02
N ALA A 89 16.40 -7.21 -7.38
CA ALA A 89 17.77 -6.80 -7.72
C ALA A 89 18.82 -7.88 -7.37
N VAL A 90 18.65 -8.58 -6.25
CA VAL A 90 19.49 -9.73 -5.85
C VAL A 90 19.34 -10.85 -6.87
N ARG A 91 18.10 -11.17 -7.29
CA ARG A 91 17.86 -12.19 -8.33
C ARG A 91 18.55 -11.83 -9.64
N ALA A 92 18.50 -10.56 -10.05
CA ALA A 92 19.19 -10.07 -11.24
C ALA A 92 20.72 -10.16 -11.11
N ALA A 93 21.28 -9.82 -9.95
CA ALA A 93 22.72 -9.80 -9.74
C ALA A 93 23.32 -11.20 -9.53
N PHE A 94 22.63 -12.08 -8.79
CA PHE A 94 23.16 -13.37 -8.34
C PHE A 94 22.59 -14.57 -9.12
N GLY A 95 21.58 -14.35 -9.97
CA GLY A 95 20.88 -15.40 -10.74
C GLY A 95 19.80 -16.14 -9.95
N ASP A 96 19.82 -16.04 -8.63
CA ASP A 96 18.79 -16.52 -7.71
C ASP A 96 18.66 -15.57 -6.52
N ALA A 97 17.55 -15.64 -5.78
CA ALA A 97 17.33 -14.87 -4.57
C ALA A 97 16.55 -15.68 -3.53
N PRO A 98 16.85 -15.51 -2.23
CA PRO A 98 16.05 -16.04 -1.14
C PRO A 98 14.59 -15.60 -1.23
N ALA A 99 13.70 -16.28 -0.51
CA ALA A 99 12.34 -15.79 -0.33
C ALA A 99 12.32 -14.44 0.41
N LEU A 100 11.30 -13.60 0.19
CA LEU A 100 11.16 -12.30 0.88
C LEU A 100 11.27 -12.43 2.40
N ARG A 101 10.72 -13.51 2.96
CA ARG A 101 10.79 -13.87 4.38
C ARG A 101 12.22 -13.84 4.93
N ALA A 102 13.22 -14.21 4.13
CA ALA A 102 14.62 -14.19 4.54
C ALA A 102 15.12 -12.78 4.92
N VAL A 103 14.61 -11.72 4.30
CA VAL A 103 14.98 -10.32 4.66
C VAL A 103 14.51 -9.98 6.08
N PHE A 104 13.39 -10.57 6.52
CA PHE A 104 12.82 -10.36 7.85
C PHE A 104 13.47 -11.25 8.92
N GLU A 105 13.97 -12.42 8.52
CA GLU A 105 14.65 -13.37 9.42
C GLU A 105 16.13 -13.03 9.60
N HIS A 106 16.77 -12.54 8.53
CA HIS A 106 18.19 -12.17 8.44
C HIS A 106 18.32 -10.69 8.09
N THR A 107 18.12 -9.83 9.08
CA THR A 107 18.02 -8.37 8.88
C THR A 107 19.37 -7.70 8.68
N LEU A 108 20.47 -8.33 9.11
CA LEU A 108 21.83 -7.83 8.92
C LEU A 108 22.37 -8.21 7.54
N LEU A 109 23.12 -7.31 6.91
CA LEU A 109 23.74 -7.57 5.61
C LEU A 109 24.60 -8.85 5.62
N GLU A 110 25.39 -9.08 6.68
CA GLU A 110 26.26 -10.25 6.80
C GLU A 110 25.48 -11.58 6.86
N ASP A 111 24.33 -11.58 7.54
CA ASP A 111 23.46 -12.76 7.66
C ASP A 111 22.76 -13.06 6.32
N PHE A 112 22.29 -12.02 5.63
CA PHE A 112 21.69 -12.18 4.31
C PHE A 112 22.71 -12.63 3.25
N ALA A 113 23.94 -12.10 3.31
CA ALA A 113 25.04 -12.55 2.48
C ALA A 113 25.41 -14.02 2.75
N ALA A 114 25.32 -14.49 4.01
CA ALA A 114 25.54 -15.88 4.35
C ALA A 114 24.53 -16.81 3.67
N LEU A 115 23.24 -16.45 3.66
CA LEU A 115 22.21 -17.22 2.95
C LEU A 115 22.50 -17.34 1.45
N LEU A 116 22.95 -16.26 0.82
CA LEU A 116 23.33 -16.28 -0.59
C LEU A 116 24.53 -17.19 -0.86
N ARG A 117 25.49 -17.25 0.08
CA ARG A 117 26.62 -18.18 0.00
C ARG A 117 26.16 -19.63 0.14
N ASP A 118 25.32 -19.92 1.14
CA ASP A 118 24.85 -21.28 1.41
C ASP A 118 24.01 -21.84 0.26
N ALA A 119 23.12 -21.01 -0.33
CA ALA A 119 22.36 -21.39 -1.52
C ALA A 119 23.29 -21.74 -2.70
N ARG A 120 24.35 -20.96 -2.91
CA ARG A 120 25.35 -21.23 -3.96
C ARG A 120 26.20 -22.46 -3.67
N SER A 121 26.59 -22.69 -2.41
CA SER A 121 27.35 -23.87 -2.01
C SER A 121 26.51 -25.15 -2.10
N ALA A 122 25.20 -25.11 -1.84
CA ALA A 122 24.31 -26.24 -2.08
C ALA A 122 24.20 -26.60 -3.57
N THR A 123 24.25 -25.60 -4.46
CA THR A 123 24.30 -25.81 -5.91
C THR A 123 25.67 -26.22 -6.45
N ALA A 124 26.75 -25.98 -5.68
CA ALA A 124 28.13 -26.30 -6.08
C ALA A 124 28.70 -27.58 -5.43
N GLY A 125 28.12 -28.04 -4.32
CA GLY A 125 28.61 -29.17 -3.50
C GLY A 125 27.84 -30.48 -3.66
N THR A 126 26.88 -30.56 -4.58
CA THR A 126 26.25 -31.83 -4.93
C THR A 126 26.96 -32.44 -6.14
N ASP A 127 27.64 -33.57 -5.94
CA ASP A 127 27.79 -34.62 -6.96
C ASP A 127 26.40 -35.17 -7.29
N ALA A 128 25.54 -34.31 -7.84
CA ALA A 128 24.30 -34.72 -8.45
C ALA A 128 24.65 -35.41 -9.78
N PRO A 129 23.93 -36.48 -10.17
CA PRO A 129 24.19 -37.17 -11.43
C PRO A 129 24.19 -36.16 -12.57
N ALA A 130 24.97 -36.44 -13.62
CA ALA A 130 25.23 -35.55 -14.76
C ALA A 130 23.99 -34.91 -15.43
N SER A 131 22.76 -35.29 -15.06
CA SER A 131 21.51 -34.64 -15.43
C SER A 131 21.27 -33.28 -14.77
N ALA A 132 21.72 -32.99 -13.54
CA ALA A 132 21.45 -31.71 -12.86
C ALA A 132 22.41 -30.59 -13.29
N ALA A 133 23.70 -30.91 -13.46
CA ALA A 133 24.67 -30.01 -14.09
C ALA A 133 24.33 -29.80 -15.58
N SER A 134 23.81 -30.82 -16.26
CA SER A 134 23.23 -30.67 -17.59
C SER A 134 21.98 -29.80 -17.56
N LEU A 135 21.10 -29.87 -16.55
CA LEU A 135 19.94 -28.98 -16.46
C LEU A 135 20.29 -27.53 -16.12
N ALA A 136 21.34 -27.27 -15.33
CA ALA A 136 21.82 -25.92 -15.05
C ALA A 136 22.63 -25.33 -16.22
N ALA A 137 23.41 -26.17 -16.93
CA ALA A 137 24.09 -25.80 -18.18
C ALA A 137 23.09 -25.64 -19.32
N THR A 138 22.06 -26.48 -19.40
CA THR A 138 20.92 -26.36 -20.32
C THR A 138 20.01 -25.22 -19.90
N ALA A 139 19.88 -24.83 -18.63
CA ALA A 139 19.18 -23.61 -18.23
C ALA A 139 19.99 -22.35 -18.53
N ARG A 140 21.33 -22.40 -18.48
CA ARG A 140 22.21 -21.33 -18.96
C ARG A 140 22.28 -21.28 -20.48
N GLU A 141 22.29 -22.41 -21.18
CA GLU A 141 22.18 -22.49 -22.63
C GLU A 141 20.77 -22.19 -23.09
N ILE A 142 19.71 -22.45 -22.33
CA ILE A 142 18.33 -22.00 -22.59
C ILE A 142 18.18 -20.54 -22.17
N ALA A 143 18.92 -19.99 -21.21
CA ALA A 143 18.92 -18.57 -20.89
C ALA A 143 19.68 -17.77 -21.95
N VAL A 144 20.85 -18.26 -22.40
CA VAL A 144 21.63 -17.69 -23.50
C VAL A 144 20.95 -17.96 -24.84
N ALA A 145 20.33 -19.13 -25.04
CA ALA A 145 19.47 -19.44 -26.19
C ALA A 145 18.07 -18.82 -26.06
N SER A 146 17.60 -18.32 -24.92
CA SER A 146 16.40 -17.48 -24.83
C SER A 146 16.75 -16.01 -24.96
N GLU A 147 17.97 -15.60 -24.62
CA GLU A 147 18.54 -14.32 -25.03
C GLU A 147 18.82 -14.27 -26.54
N THR A 148 19.15 -15.41 -27.18
CA THR A 148 19.36 -15.51 -28.64
C THR A 148 18.17 -16.10 -29.43
N ALA A 149 17.19 -16.78 -28.83
CA ALA A 149 15.95 -17.25 -29.49
C ALA A 149 14.76 -16.32 -29.27
N VAL A 150 14.87 -15.30 -28.42
CA VAL A 150 14.00 -14.12 -28.49
C VAL A 150 14.62 -13.10 -29.46
N THR A 151 15.00 -13.56 -30.65
CA THR A 151 15.48 -12.69 -31.74
C THR A 151 14.35 -12.19 -32.66
N HIS A 152 13.11 -12.63 -32.42
CA HIS A 152 11.91 -12.04 -33.01
C HIS A 152 10.71 -12.22 -32.06
N VAL A 153 10.51 -11.27 -31.14
CA VAL A 153 9.16 -11.11 -30.55
C VAL A 153 8.33 -10.46 -31.65
N ASP A 154 7.29 -11.14 -32.14
CA ASP A 154 6.28 -10.47 -32.93
C ASP A 154 5.56 -9.48 -32.00
N MET A 155 5.99 -8.22 -32.07
CA MET A 155 5.50 -7.13 -31.21
C MET A 155 4.01 -6.82 -31.46
N ALA A 156 3.43 -7.33 -32.55
CA ALA A 156 2.03 -7.18 -32.88
C ALA A 156 1.16 -8.36 -32.40
N ALA A 157 1.78 -9.45 -31.91
CA ALA A 157 1.05 -10.63 -31.46
C ALA A 157 0.22 -10.32 -30.19
N PRO A 158 -1.03 -10.80 -30.10
CA PRO A 158 -1.82 -10.67 -28.87
C PRO A 158 -1.14 -11.39 -27.70
N MET A 159 -0.91 -10.67 -26.60
CA MET A 159 -0.42 -11.26 -25.36
C MET A 159 -1.59 -11.62 -24.44
N PRO A 160 -1.52 -12.72 -23.67
CA PRO A 160 -2.53 -12.99 -22.65
C PRO A 160 -2.54 -11.88 -21.59
N LEU A 161 -3.71 -11.62 -21.01
CA LEU A 161 -3.80 -10.76 -19.84
C LEU A 161 -3.21 -11.44 -18.60
N LEU A 162 -2.49 -10.67 -17.79
CA LEU A 162 -2.20 -11.08 -16.42
C LEU A 162 -3.53 -11.27 -15.69
N ALA A 163 -3.59 -12.18 -14.73
CA ALA A 163 -4.85 -12.49 -14.07
C ALA A 163 -5.44 -11.32 -13.26
N SER A 164 -4.58 -10.42 -12.75
CA SER A 164 -4.99 -9.15 -12.18
C SER A 164 -5.72 -8.28 -13.22
N GLN A 165 -5.18 -8.18 -14.44
CA GLN A 165 -5.82 -7.50 -15.58
C GLN A 165 -7.09 -8.21 -16.05
N GLN A 166 -7.16 -9.55 -16.02
CA GLN A 166 -8.37 -10.31 -16.37
C GLN A 166 -9.55 -9.96 -15.45
N SER A 167 -9.27 -9.75 -14.16
CA SER A 167 -10.29 -9.35 -13.19
C SER A 167 -10.85 -7.96 -13.50
N LEU A 168 -9.97 -7.00 -13.82
CA LEU A 168 -10.38 -5.65 -14.25
C LEU A 168 -11.10 -5.65 -15.60
N TRP A 169 -10.66 -6.49 -16.54
CA TRP A 169 -11.34 -6.68 -17.83
C TRP A 169 -12.76 -7.21 -17.65
N PHE A 170 -12.95 -8.19 -16.76
CA PHE A 170 -14.27 -8.70 -16.42
C PHE A 170 -15.18 -7.62 -15.80
N LEU A 171 -14.65 -6.84 -14.85
CA LEU A 171 -15.39 -5.75 -14.20
C LEU A 171 -15.75 -4.64 -15.19
N TRP A 172 -14.83 -4.26 -16.07
CA TRP A 172 -15.11 -3.31 -17.14
C TRP A 172 -16.20 -3.82 -18.09
N LYS A 173 -16.19 -5.11 -18.48
CA LYS A 173 -17.27 -5.67 -19.31
C LYS A 173 -18.62 -5.72 -18.60
N LEU A 174 -18.63 -5.82 -17.28
CA LEU A 174 -19.85 -5.83 -16.48
C LEU A 174 -20.49 -4.44 -16.41
N ASP A 175 -19.67 -3.40 -16.26
CA ASP A 175 -20.10 -1.99 -16.28
C ASP A 175 -19.08 -1.09 -16.99
N PRO A 176 -19.14 -0.98 -18.33
CA PRO A 176 -18.19 -0.18 -19.10
C PRO A 176 -18.30 1.33 -18.83
N ALA A 177 -19.36 1.78 -18.16
CA ALA A 177 -19.59 3.18 -17.83
C ALA A 177 -19.01 3.57 -16.45
N SER A 178 -18.52 2.61 -15.67
CA SER A 178 -17.98 2.87 -14.34
C SER A 178 -16.62 3.59 -14.39
N ALA A 179 -16.45 4.59 -13.51
CA ALA A 179 -15.16 5.25 -13.28
C ALA A 179 -14.41 4.71 -12.04
N ALA A 180 -14.88 3.61 -11.46
CA ALA A 180 -14.37 3.08 -10.18
C ALA A 180 -12.88 2.71 -10.24
N TYR A 181 -12.43 2.33 -11.44
CA TYR A 181 -11.06 1.91 -11.74
C TYR A 181 -10.29 2.97 -12.54
N HIS A 182 -10.70 4.23 -12.47
CA HIS A 182 -9.90 5.34 -12.97
C HIS A 182 -8.89 5.77 -11.90
N VAL A 183 -7.60 5.67 -12.24
CA VAL A 183 -6.50 6.27 -11.48
C VAL A 183 -6.34 7.69 -11.98
N ASN A 184 -6.54 8.68 -11.12
CA ASN A 184 -6.53 10.08 -11.52
C ASN A 184 -5.68 10.95 -10.58
N GLY A 185 -5.15 12.02 -11.14
CA GLY A 185 -4.43 13.04 -10.40
C GLY A 185 -4.39 14.35 -11.19
N ALA A 186 -4.31 15.47 -10.48
CA ALA A 186 -4.16 16.77 -11.08
C ALA A 186 -2.90 17.48 -10.57
N LEU A 187 -2.17 18.11 -11.48
CA LEU A 187 -1.00 18.94 -11.19
C LEU A 187 -1.38 20.39 -11.48
N ARG A 188 -1.35 21.22 -10.44
CA ARG A 188 -1.47 22.67 -10.58
C ARG A 188 -0.09 23.27 -10.81
N PHE A 189 0.00 24.10 -11.84
CA PHE A 189 1.17 24.85 -12.24
C PHE A 189 0.89 26.34 -12.02
N ASP A 190 1.64 26.96 -11.11
CA ASP A 190 1.67 28.40 -10.93
C ASP A 190 2.99 28.96 -11.49
N GLY A 191 2.90 29.75 -12.57
CA GLY A 191 4.04 30.32 -13.29
C GLY A 191 3.94 30.16 -14.81
N ARG A 192 5.03 30.50 -15.51
CA ARG A 192 5.10 30.42 -16.97
C ARG A 192 5.32 28.98 -17.43
N LEU A 193 4.23 28.30 -17.80
CA LEU A 193 4.24 26.95 -18.34
C LEU A 193 4.54 26.97 -19.86
N ASP A 194 5.49 26.14 -20.31
CA ASP A 194 5.68 25.88 -21.74
C ASP A 194 4.74 24.74 -22.17
N VAL A 195 3.61 25.12 -22.76
CA VAL A 195 2.58 24.17 -23.20
C VAL A 195 3.08 23.27 -24.34
N ASP A 196 3.96 23.78 -25.21
CA ASP A 196 4.46 22.99 -26.33
C ASP A 196 5.47 21.94 -25.84
N ALA A 197 6.36 22.30 -24.91
CA ALA A 197 7.25 21.35 -24.25
C ALA A 197 6.45 20.29 -23.46
N LEU A 198 5.38 20.67 -22.77
CA LEU A 198 4.50 19.75 -22.05
C LEU A 198 3.84 18.73 -22.99
N ARG A 199 3.33 19.20 -24.14
CA ARG A 199 2.73 18.33 -25.17
C ARG A 199 3.75 17.37 -25.78
N ALA A 200 4.94 17.87 -26.11
CA ALA A 200 6.03 17.05 -26.65
C ALA A 200 6.47 15.98 -25.65
N ALA A 201 6.64 16.36 -24.38
CA ALA A 201 6.99 15.43 -23.30
C ALA A 201 5.94 14.34 -23.10
N PHE A 202 4.64 14.67 -23.17
CA PHE A 202 3.58 13.68 -23.04
C PHE A 202 3.50 12.73 -24.24
N GLY A 203 3.73 13.24 -25.45
CA GLY A 203 3.85 12.41 -26.66
C GLY A 203 4.99 11.40 -26.53
N ALA A 204 6.19 11.88 -26.17
CA ALA A 204 7.37 11.02 -25.95
C ALA A 204 7.16 10.00 -24.82
N LEU A 205 6.48 10.39 -23.74
CA LEU A 205 6.09 9.48 -22.66
C LEU A 205 5.20 8.35 -23.18
N GLY A 206 4.23 8.68 -24.03
CA GLY A 206 3.31 7.72 -24.66
C GLY A 206 4.01 6.71 -25.57
N GLU A 207 5.06 7.14 -26.29
CA GLU A 207 5.88 6.24 -27.12
C GLU A 207 6.74 5.31 -26.26
N ARG A 208 7.43 5.90 -25.27
CA ARG A 208 8.36 5.22 -24.37
C ARG A 208 7.70 4.12 -23.53
N HIS A 209 6.47 4.33 -23.05
CA HIS A 209 5.80 3.40 -22.14
C HIS A 209 4.69 2.60 -22.83
N PRO A 210 4.87 1.28 -23.06
CA PRO A 210 3.88 0.44 -23.72
C PRO A 210 2.48 0.50 -23.09
N ALA A 211 2.41 0.59 -21.76
CA ALA A 211 1.17 0.72 -20.99
C ALA A 211 0.24 1.85 -21.48
N LEU A 212 0.81 2.94 -22.01
CA LEU A 212 0.07 4.11 -22.49
C LEU A 212 -0.44 3.97 -23.92
N ARG A 213 -0.07 2.90 -24.63
CA ARG A 213 -0.46 2.58 -26.01
C ARG A 213 -1.06 1.18 -26.11
N MET A 214 -1.55 0.63 -25.00
CA MET A 214 -2.21 -0.67 -24.96
C MET A 214 -3.68 -0.60 -25.35
N ARG A 215 -4.16 -1.71 -25.92
CA ARG A 215 -5.58 -2.00 -26.11
C ARG A 215 -5.89 -3.42 -25.69
N PHE A 216 -7.14 -3.63 -25.33
CA PHE A 216 -7.65 -4.91 -24.85
C PHE A 216 -8.66 -5.48 -25.85
N ALA A 217 -8.60 -6.78 -26.07
CA ALA A 217 -9.48 -7.48 -27.00
C ALA A 217 -9.70 -8.92 -26.55
N GLU A 218 -10.63 -9.61 -27.21
CA GLU A 218 -10.79 -11.06 -27.06
C GLU A 218 -10.50 -11.74 -28.40
N VAL A 219 -9.60 -12.72 -28.37
CA VAL A 219 -9.28 -13.56 -29.51
C VAL A 219 -9.72 -14.97 -29.17
N ALA A 220 -10.67 -15.51 -29.93
CA ALA A 220 -11.28 -16.83 -29.68
C ALA A 220 -11.80 -17.02 -28.24
N GLY A 221 -12.37 -15.96 -27.63
CA GLY A 221 -12.91 -15.98 -26.26
C GLY A 221 -11.85 -15.85 -25.16
N VAL A 222 -10.58 -15.66 -25.50
CA VAL A 222 -9.50 -15.42 -24.54
C VAL A 222 -9.16 -13.93 -24.51
N PRO A 223 -9.22 -13.26 -23.35
CA PRO A 223 -8.85 -11.87 -23.23
C PRO A 223 -7.34 -11.67 -23.41
N CYS A 224 -6.98 -10.69 -24.21
CA CYS A 224 -5.62 -10.38 -24.61
C CYS A 224 -5.36 -8.86 -24.59
N GLN A 225 -4.08 -8.51 -24.45
CA GLN A 225 -3.57 -7.16 -24.59
C GLN A 225 -2.71 -7.06 -25.85
N ARG A 226 -2.79 -5.92 -26.52
CA ARG A 226 -1.96 -5.56 -27.66
C ARG A 226 -1.35 -4.19 -27.42
N ILE A 227 -0.08 -4.05 -27.76
CA ILE A 227 0.63 -2.77 -27.75
C ILE A 227 0.52 -2.20 -29.16
N ASP A 228 -0.06 -1.01 -29.31
CA ASP A 228 -0.11 -0.30 -30.59
C ASP A 228 1.29 0.20 -30.99
N ALA A 229 1.58 0.25 -32.29
CA ALA A 229 2.91 0.62 -32.80
C ALA A 229 3.31 2.06 -32.43
N ALA A 230 2.35 2.99 -32.46
CA ALA A 230 2.54 4.39 -32.13
C ALA A 230 1.50 4.85 -31.09
N SER A 231 1.86 5.83 -30.29
CA SER A 231 0.95 6.45 -29.33
C SER A 231 -0.10 7.31 -30.04
N ARG A 232 -1.33 7.27 -29.49
CA ARG A 232 -2.44 8.15 -29.90
C ARG A 232 -2.83 9.12 -28.78
N SER A 233 -2.00 9.20 -27.75
CA SER A 233 -2.27 9.94 -26.52
C SER A 233 -1.85 11.40 -26.70
N GLU A 234 -2.79 12.31 -26.49
CA GLU A 234 -2.56 13.76 -26.62
C GLU A 234 -3.08 14.50 -25.39
N ILE A 235 -2.46 15.65 -25.08
CA ILE A 235 -3.00 16.59 -24.09
C ILE A 235 -4.10 17.41 -24.76
N ARG A 236 -5.32 17.29 -24.27
CA ARG A 236 -6.44 18.17 -24.63
C ARG A 236 -6.28 19.51 -23.93
N LEU A 237 -6.51 20.61 -24.63
CA LEU A 237 -6.48 21.96 -24.05
C LEU A 237 -7.90 22.43 -23.77
N LEU A 238 -8.15 22.94 -22.57
CA LEU A 238 -9.45 23.45 -22.14
C LEU A 238 -9.27 24.78 -21.42
N ASP A 239 -10.08 25.77 -21.77
CA ASP A 239 -10.23 26.98 -20.96
C ASP A 239 -11.28 26.74 -19.89
N LEU A 240 -10.98 27.13 -18.65
CA LEU A 240 -11.95 26.97 -17.56
C LEU A 240 -13.21 27.78 -17.89
N PRO A 241 -14.41 27.16 -17.85
CA PRO A 241 -15.65 27.88 -18.10
C PRO A 241 -15.83 29.00 -17.06
N ARG A 242 -15.85 30.26 -17.50
CA ARG A 242 -16.08 31.41 -16.61
C ARG A 242 -17.57 31.66 -16.46
N THR A 243 -18.11 31.41 -15.27
CA THR A 243 -19.47 31.77 -14.87
C THR A 243 -19.42 32.85 -13.80
N LEU A 244 -20.26 33.90 -13.92
CA LEU A 244 -20.21 35.08 -13.03
C LEU A 244 -20.51 34.77 -11.55
N ASP A 245 -21.20 33.66 -11.28
CA ASP A 245 -21.71 33.29 -9.95
C ASP A 245 -20.93 32.14 -9.28
N VAL A 246 -19.84 31.65 -9.88
CA VAL A 246 -19.08 30.49 -9.38
C VAL A 246 -17.61 30.89 -9.26
N THR A 247 -16.96 30.50 -8.17
CA THR A 247 -15.52 30.73 -8.01
C THR A 247 -14.71 29.88 -8.99
N ASP A 248 -13.50 30.33 -9.38
CA ASP A 248 -12.60 29.54 -10.22
C ASP A 248 -12.37 28.13 -9.65
N ASP A 249 -12.27 28.01 -8.32
CA ASP A 249 -12.03 26.74 -7.63
C ASP A 249 -13.24 25.79 -7.71
N GLU A 250 -14.47 26.29 -7.56
CA GLU A 250 -15.68 25.50 -7.72
C GLU A 250 -15.89 25.05 -9.17
N ALA A 251 -15.65 25.95 -10.14
CA ALA A 251 -15.72 25.62 -11.56
C ALA A 251 -14.67 24.56 -11.95
N LEU A 252 -13.44 24.70 -11.41
CA LEU A 252 -12.37 23.74 -11.61
C LEU A 252 -12.72 22.37 -11.00
N ALA A 253 -13.23 22.35 -9.77
CA ALA A 253 -13.63 21.10 -9.11
C ALA A 253 -14.75 20.38 -9.90
N ALA A 254 -15.75 21.12 -10.38
CA ALA A 254 -16.80 20.55 -11.24
C ALA A 254 -16.24 20.00 -12.55
N CYS A 255 -15.36 20.74 -13.22
CA CYS A 255 -14.71 20.30 -14.46
C CYS A 255 -13.88 19.03 -14.25
N LEU A 256 -13.07 18.96 -13.19
CA LEU A 256 -12.28 17.77 -12.86
C LEU A 256 -13.17 16.55 -12.56
N ALA A 257 -14.28 16.76 -11.84
CA ALA A 257 -15.25 15.70 -11.53
C ALA A 257 -15.97 15.17 -12.78
N GLU A 258 -16.23 16.00 -13.79
CA GLU A 258 -16.77 15.55 -15.08
C GLU A 258 -15.73 14.77 -15.90
N LEU A 259 -14.51 15.29 -16.00
CA LEU A 259 -13.43 14.64 -16.74
C LEU A 259 -13.11 13.26 -16.18
N VAL A 260 -13.06 13.12 -14.85
CA VAL A 260 -12.71 11.85 -14.21
C VAL A 260 -13.79 10.79 -14.36
N ARG A 261 -15.06 11.17 -14.52
CA ARG A 261 -16.19 10.24 -14.71
C ARG A 261 -16.39 9.81 -16.15
N THR A 262 -15.65 10.39 -17.10
CA THR A 262 -15.76 10.01 -18.51
C THR A 262 -15.25 8.57 -18.68
N PRO A 263 -16.09 7.60 -19.09
CA PRO A 263 -15.70 6.19 -19.16
C PRO A 263 -14.60 5.94 -20.20
N PHE A 264 -13.80 4.88 -20.04
CA PHE A 264 -12.83 4.43 -21.05
C PHE A 264 -13.40 3.30 -21.93
N ASP A 265 -13.20 3.40 -23.24
CA ASP A 265 -13.31 2.28 -24.18
C ASP A 265 -11.95 1.57 -24.32
N LEU A 266 -11.73 0.56 -23.47
CA LEU A 266 -10.49 -0.23 -23.46
C LEU A 266 -10.19 -0.98 -24.77
N THR A 267 -11.16 -1.05 -25.70
CA THR A 267 -10.99 -1.73 -26.99
C THR A 267 -10.55 -0.79 -28.12
N GLY A 268 -10.94 0.49 -28.04
CA GLY A 268 -10.78 1.47 -29.11
C GLY A 268 -9.74 2.54 -28.82
N GLU A 269 -9.61 2.97 -27.56
CA GLU A 269 -8.78 4.11 -27.18
C GLU A 269 -7.63 3.72 -26.23
N PRO A 270 -6.55 4.54 -26.17
CA PRO A 270 -5.51 4.37 -25.16
C PRO A 270 -6.07 4.57 -23.74
N PRO A 271 -5.68 3.75 -22.76
CA PRO A 271 -6.16 3.82 -21.38
C PRO A 271 -5.53 4.97 -20.56
N VAL A 272 -5.29 6.11 -21.21
CA VAL A 272 -4.77 7.35 -20.63
C VAL A 272 -5.38 8.56 -21.32
N ARG A 273 -5.75 9.57 -20.54
CA ARG A 273 -6.22 10.87 -21.00
C ARG A 273 -5.53 11.97 -20.20
N ALA A 274 -5.10 13.01 -20.92
CA ALA A 274 -4.52 14.20 -20.33
C ALA A 274 -5.31 15.44 -20.77
N THR A 275 -5.66 16.30 -19.83
CA THR A 275 -6.35 17.57 -20.11
C THR A 275 -5.64 18.70 -19.37
N LEU A 276 -5.12 19.68 -20.10
CA LEU A 276 -4.57 20.90 -19.54
C LEU A 276 -5.66 21.97 -19.50
N ILE A 277 -6.03 22.37 -18.29
CA ILE A 277 -7.06 23.37 -18.00
C ILE A 277 -6.36 24.69 -17.71
N ARG A 278 -6.62 25.73 -18.50
CA ARG A 278 -6.16 27.09 -18.23
C ARG A 278 -7.15 27.78 -17.29
N VAL A 279 -6.70 28.08 -16.07
CA VAL A 279 -7.47 28.81 -15.04
C VAL A 279 -7.23 30.32 -15.20
N ALA A 280 -5.96 30.70 -15.37
CA ALA A 280 -5.52 32.06 -15.71
C ALA A 280 -4.29 32.00 -16.61
N ASP A 281 -3.78 33.16 -17.06
CA ASP A 281 -2.63 33.23 -17.99
C ASP A 281 -1.36 32.55 -17.43
N ASP A 282 -1.17 32.58 -16.11
CA ASP A 282 -0.04 32.00 -15.38
C ASP A 282 -0.45 30.83 -14.46
N ARG A 283 -1.70 30.34 -14.58
CA ARG A 283 -2.23 29.24 -13.76
C ARG A 283 -2.88 28.18 -14.61
N HIS A 284 -2.29 26.99 -14.59
CA HIS A 284 -2.76 25.84 -15.35
C HIS A 284 -2.93 24.63 -14.45
N VAL A 285 -3.86 23.74 -14.80
CA VAL A 285 -4.07 22.47 -14.11
C VAL A 285 -4.04 21.34 -15.14
N LEU A 286 -3.04 20.47 -15.06
CA LEU A 286 -2.99 19.25 -15.86
C LEU A 286 -3.70 18.13 -15.11
N HIS A 287 -4.83 17.70 -15.64
CA HIS A 287 -5.53 16.51 -15.16
C HIS A 287 -5.10 15.29 -15.97
N LEU A 288 -4.64 14.25 -15.27
CA LEU A 288 -4.25 12.96 -15.83
C LEU A 288 -5.20 11.89 -15.31
N VAL A 289 -5.78 11.12 -16.22
CA VAL A 289 -6.64 9.97 -15.90
C VAL A 289 -6.11 8.76 -16.65
N LEU A 290 -5.83 7.68 -15.92
CA LEU A 290 -5.42 6.38 -16.45
C LEU A 290 -6.45 5.33 -16.03
N HIS A 291 -6.60 4.27 -16.80
CA HIS A 291 -7.32 3.09 -16.33
C HIS A 291 -6.40 2.20 -15.48
N HIS A 292 -6.90 1.67 -14.37
CA HIS A 292 -6.11 0.84 -13.44
C HIS A 292 -5.58 -0.44 -14.11
N ILE A 293 -6.17 -0.88 -15.22
CA ILE A 293 -5.73 -2.07 -15.98
C ILE A 293 -4.32 -1.95 -16.60
N VAL A 294 -3.80 -0.72 -16.73
CA VAL A 294 -2.44 -0.45 -17.24
C VAL A 294 -1.55 0.28 -16.24
N SER A 295 -2.05 0.58 -15.04
CA SER A 295 -1.35 1.42 -14.09
C SER A 295 -1.58 0.97 -12.66
N ASP A 296 -0.59 1.16 -11.81
CA ASP A 296 -0.65 1.02 -10.36
C ASP A 296 0.10 2.19 -9.72
N ASP A 297 0.03 2.33 -8.39
CA ASP A 297 0.68 3.44 -7.66
C ASP A 297 2.18 3.55 -7.98
N TRP A 298 2.83 2.40 -8.24
CA TRP A 298 4.23 2.33 -8.68
C TRP A 298 4.43 2.90 -10.08
N SER A 299 3.61 2.47 -11.04
CA SER A 299 3.65 2.95 -12.42
C SER A 299 3.40 4.44 -12.50
N VAL A 300 2.48 4.97 -11.70
CA VAL A 300 2.22 6.42 -11.65
C VAL A 300 3.47 7.19 -11.27
N GLY A 301 4.25 6.71 -10.30
CA GLY A 301 5.53 7.30 -9.93
C GLY A 301 6.55 7.28 -11.06
N LEU A 302 6.69 6.13 -11.71
CA LEU A 302 7.58 5.96 -12.86
C LEU A 302 7.23 6.92 -14.00
N LEU A 303 5.94 7.02 -14.33
CA LEU A 303 5.42 7.89 -15.38
C LEU A 303 5.63 9.37 -15.04
N LEU A 304 5.36 9.80 -13.80
CA LEU A 304 5.57 11.19 -13.37
C LEU A 304 7.05 11.59 -13.37
N ARG A 305 7.93 10.68 -12.93
CA ARG A 305 9.39 10.87 -12.99
C ARG A 305 9.86 11.06 -14.43
N ASP A 306 9.47 10.16 -15.32
CA ASP A 306 9.90 10.23 -16.72
C ASP A 306 9.27 11.43 -17.44
N PHE A 307 8.01 11.77 -17.15
CA PHE A 307 7.32 12.92 -17.72
C PHE A 307 7.97 14.26 -17.33
N SER A 308 8.31 14.43 -16.06
CA SER A 308 8.97 15.65 -15.57
C SER A 308 10.40 15.80 -16.09
N ARG A 309 11.14 14.68 -16.26
CA ARG A 309 12.43 14.68 -16.96
C ARG A 309 12.27 15.13 -18.41
N LEU A 310 11.37 14.50 -19.16
CA LEU A 310 11.12 14.83 -20.58
C LEU A 310 10.71 16.31 -20.75
N TYR A 311 9.85 16.83 -19.86
CA TYR A 311 9.47 18.24 -19.90
C TYR A 311 10.67 19.19 -19.82
N ARG A 312 11.60 18.95 -18.89
CA ARG A 312 12.82 19.76 -18.74
C ARG A 312 13.71 19.65 -19.97
N GLU A 313 13.92 18.44 -20.49
CA GLU A 313 14.73 18.19 -21.69
C GLU A 313 14.16 18.95 -22.91
N TYR A 314 12.85 18.91 -23.12
CA TYR A 314 12.19 19.65 -24.21
C TYR A 314 12.24 21.17 -24.03
N GLY A 315 12.15 21.66 -22.78
CA GLY A 315 12.23 23.08 -22.44
C GLY A 315 13.63 23.68 -22.65
N GLU A 316 14.69 22.92 -22.34
CA GLU A 316 16.08 23.38 -22.50
C GLU A 316 16.57 23.31 -23.96
N SER A 317 16.15 22.29 -24.70
CA SER A 317 16.69 21.97 -26.03
C SER A 317 15.92 22.60 -27.21
N GLY A 318 14.80 23.28 -26.97
CA GLY A 318 14.03 23.94 -28.03
C GLY A 318 13.52 22.97 -29.10
N ARG A 319 12.94 21.83 -28.70
CA ARG A 319 12.45 20.71 -29.55
C ARG A 319 13.54 19.88 -30.24
N MET A 320 14.83 20.11 -29.98
CA MET A 320 15.93 19.38 -30.60
C MET A 320 16.87 18.76 -29.55
N ALA A 321 16.43 17.69 -28.89
CA ALA A 321 17.34 16.74 -28.25
C ALA A 321 16.91 15.32 -28.57
N PHE A 322 17.60 14.74 -29.55
CA PHE A 322 17.51 13.35 -29.94
C PHE A 322 18.15 12.47 -28.86
N VAL A 323 17.34 11.67 -28.20
CA VAL A 323 17.67 10.27 -27.95
C VAL A 323 16.83 9.48 -28.94
N ASP A 324 17.34 8.36 -29.43
CA ASP A 324 16.65 7.47 -30.36
C ASP A 324 15.40 6.87 -29.67
N ASP A 325 14.34 7.67 -29.55
CA ASP A 325 13.11 7.38 -28.80
C ASP A 325 12.44 6.11 -29.34
N GLU A 326 12.63 5.83 -30.63
CA GLU A 326 12.16 4.60 -31.28
C GLU A 326 12.91 3.36 -30.73
N SER A 327 14.23 3.44 -30.58
CA SER A 327 15.04 2.38 -29.96
C SER A 327 14.69 2.17 -28.49
N VAL A 328 14.46 3.25 -27.74
CA VAL A 328 14.05 3.19 -26.32
C VAL A 328 12.64 2.61 -26.18
N ALA A 329 11.70 3.03 -27.02
CA ALA A 329 10.32 2.52 -27.05
C ALA A 329 10.28 1.03 -27.43
N ALA A 330 11.10 0.61 -28.40
CA ALA A 330 11.24 -0.78 -28.79
C ALA A 330 11.81 -1.61 -27.61
N ALA A 331 12.88 -1.15 -26.96
CA ALA A 331 13.47 -1.82 -25.81
C ALA A 331 12.47 -1.97 -24.65
N SER A 332 11.71 -0.91 -24.34
CA SER A 332 10.69 -0.94 -23.28
C SER A 332 9.57 -1.93 -23.61
N ALA A 333 9.10 -1.96 -24.86
CA ALA A 333 8.10 -2.92 -25.30
C ALA A 333 8.63 -4.36 -25.24
N THR A 334 9.88 -4.61 -25.63
CA THR A 334 10.50 -5.94 -25.49
C THR A 334 10.62 -6.33 -24.02
N ALA A 335 11.00 -5.41 -23.14
CA ALA A 335 11.07 -5.66 -21.70
C ALA A 335 9.69 -6.03 -21.13
N TYR A 336 8.62 -5.32 -21.52
CA TYR A 336 7.26 -5.65 -21.13
C TYR A 336 6.85 -7.06 -21.60
N HIS A 337 7.08 -7.42 -22.87
CA HIS A 337 6.77 -8.76 -23.39
C HIS A 337 7.49 -9.87 -22.62
N LYS A 338 8.80 -9.70 -22.38
CA LYS A 338 9.60 -10.65 -21.61
C LYS A 338 9.06 -10.83 -20.20
N LEU A 339 8.63 -9.73 -19.56
CA LEU A 339 8.05 -9.76 -18.22
C LEU A 339 6.72 -10.52 -18.17
N ILE A 340 5.81 -10.28 -19.13
CA ILE A 340 4.53 -11.01 -19.21
C ILE A 340 4.76 -12.52 -19.44
N ALA A 341 5.68 -12.87 -20.35
CA ALA A 341 6.03 -14.26 -20.61
C ALA A 341 6.64 -14.94 -19.37
N ALA A 342 7.57 -14.26 -18.68
CA ALA A 342 8.17 -14.77 -17.46
C ALA A 342 7.14 -14.96 -16.33
N ARG A 343 6.20 -14.02 -16.18
CA ARG A 343 5.14 -14.13 -15.17
C ARG A 343 4.18 -15.29 -15.47
N ALA A 344 3.83 -15.49 -16.74
CA ALA A 344 3.01 -16.63 -17.15
C ALA A 344 3.72 -17.98 -16.88
N ALA A 345 5.03 -18.04 -17.10
CA ALA A 345 5.82 -19.25 -16.85
C ALA A 345 6.06 -19.56 -15.35
N GLN A 346 5.92 -18.56 -14.47
CA GLN A 346 6.17 -18.72 -13.03
C GLN A 346 5.11 -19.58 -12.31
N LEU A 347 3.87 -19.57 -12.80
CA LEU A 347 2.76 -20.30 -12.19
C LEU A 347 2.52 -21.62 -12.92
N THR A 348 3.28 -22.66 -12.56
CA THR A 348 3.04 -24.02 -13.07
C THR A 348 1.77 -24.61 -12.45
N PRO A 349 1.12 -25.61 -13.09
CA PRO A 349 -0.07 -26.26 -12.53
C PRO A 349 0.14 -26.83 -11.12
N GLU A 350 1.32 -27.36 -10.83
CA GLU A 350 1.69 -27.90 -9.51
C GLU A 350 1.76 -26.78 -8.47
N ARG A 351 2.45 -25.69 -8.81
CA ARG A 351 2.59 -24.52 -7.92
C ARG A 351 1.23 -23.84 -7.69
N GLU A 352 0.40 -23.75 -8.72
CA GLU A 352 -0.97 -23.25 -8.61
C GLU A 352 -1.77 -24.12 -7.63
N TYR A 353 -1.71 -25.45 -7.77
CA TYR A 353 -2.40 -26.38 -6.89
C TYR A 353 -1.97 -26.23 -5.43
N GLU A 354 -0.66 -26.17 -5.16
CA GLU A 354 -0.10 -26.01 -3.82
C GLU A 354 -0.52 -24.69 -3.17
N GLN A 355 -0.38 -23.57 -3.88
CA GLN A 355 -0.77 -22.26 -3.36
C GLN A 355 -2.28 -22.17 -3.12
N LEU A 356 -3.11 -22.70 -4.03
CA LEU A 356 -4.56 -22.75 -3.83
C LEU A 356 -4.96 -23.64 -2.65
N ALA A 357 -4.28 -24.76 -2.42
CA ALA A 357 -4.51 -25.62 -1.26
C ALA A 357 -4.16 -24.89 0.05
N TRP A 358 -3.07 -24.12 0.06
CA TRP A 358 -2.73 -23.26 1.19
C TRP A 358 -3.82 -22.21 1.44
N TRP A 359 -4.28 -21.49 0.41
CA TRP A 359 -5.34 -20.49 0.55
C TRP A 359 -6.67 -21.06 1.06
N ARG A 360 -7.05 -22.25 0.60
CA ARG A 360 -8.24 -22.96 1.13
C ARG A 360 -8.13 -23.20 2.63
N THR A 361 -6.95 -23.59 3.10
CA THR A 361 -6.69 -23.86 4.52
C THR A 361 -6.65 -22.56 5.32
N ALA A 362 -5.94 -21.54 4.81
CA ALA A 362 -5.78 -20.25 5.49
C ALA A 362 -7.12 -19.50 5.65
N LEU A 363 -8.01 -19.61 4.67
CA LEU A 363 -9.31 -18.92 4.64
C LEU A 363 -10.50 -19.84 4.97
N ALA A 364 -10.23 -21.07 5.45
CA ALA A 364 -11.26 -22.00 5.87
C ALA A 364 -12.11 -21.41 7.01
N ASN A 365 -13.43 -21.56 6.89
CA ASN A 365 -14.41 -21.16 7.89
C ASN A 365 -15.03 -22.40 8.54
N ASP A 366 -14.23 -23.09 9.35
CA ASP A 366 -14.65 -24.33 10.00
C ASP A 366 -15.59 -24.09 11.20
N ASP A 367 -15.68 -22.86 11.70
CA ASP A 367 -16.47 -22.47 12.88
C ASP A 367 -17.84 -21.85 12.56
N GLY A 368 -18.18 -21.70 11.28
CA GLY A 368 -19.44 -21.08 10.84
C GLY A 368 -19.52 -19.57 11.10
N SER A 369 -18.40 -18.90 11.38
CA SER A 369 -18.35 -17.44 11.51
C SER A 369 -18.72 -16.74 10.19
N ALA A 370 -19.47 -15.64 10.30
CA ALA A 370 -19.85 -14.86 9.14
C ALA A 370 -18.60 -14.27 8.47
N ALA A 371 -18.37 -14.61 7.20
CA ALA A 371 -17.24 -14.08 6.43
C ALA A 371 -17.32 -12.56 6.19
N THR A 372 -18.52 -11.99 6.34
CA THR A 372 -18.77 -10.55 6.21
C THR A 372 -18.47 -9.85 7.53
N LEU A 373 -17.63 -8.81 7.45
CA LEU A 373 -17.29 -7.96 8.58
C LEU A 373 -18.48 -7.05 8.95
N ALA A 374 -18.92 -7.14 10.20
CA ALA A 374 -19.93 -6.30 10.83
C ALA A 374 -19.33 -4.93 11.17
N LEU A 375 -19.09 -4.13 10.13
CA LEU A 375 -18.70 -2.74 10.27
C LEU A 375 -19.84 -1.92 10.91
N PRO A 376 -19.55 -0.75 11.49
CA PRO A 376 -20.56 0.15 12.04
C PRO A 376 -21.37 0.82 10.92
N TYR A 377 -22.09 0.04 10.11
CA TYR A 377 -22.91 0.53 9.02
C TYR A 377 -24.04 1.42 9.55
N ASP A 378 -24.23 2.56 8.90
CA ASP A 378 -25.35 3.47 9.19
C ASP A 378 -26.63 3.04 8.48
N ARG A 379 -26.50 2.29 7.39
CA ARG A 379 -27.59 1.87 6.51
C ARG A 379 -27.38 0.45 6.01
N ALA A 380 -28.45 -0.31 5.86
CA ALA A 380 -28.41 -1.59 5.18
C ALA A 380 -28.28 -1.37 3.66
N ARG A 381 -27.41 -2.14 3.01
CA ARG A 381 -27.22 -2.09 1.57
C ARG A 381 -28.45 -2.70 0.87
N ALA A 382 -29.12 -1.93 0.02
CA ALA A 382 -30.28 -2.39 -0.74
C ALA A 382 -29.90 -2.69 -2.20
N GLY A 383 -29.87 -3.97 -2.57
CA GLY A 383 -29.63 -4.42 -3.95
C GLY A 383 -28.15 -4.53 -4.34
N VAL A 384 -27.88 -4.50 -5.65
CA VAL A 384 -26.52 -4.64 -6.21
C VAL A 384 -25.68 -3.43 -5.83
N ARG A 385 -24.43 -3.71 -5.43
CA ARG A 385 -23.43 -2.69 -5.10
C ARG A 385 -23.30 -1.65 -6.22
N ARG A 386 -23.61 -0.40 -5.91
CA ARG A 386 -23.17 0.77 -6.69
C ARG A 386 -21.89 1.30 -6.06
N ALA A 387 -21.13 2.12 -6.78
CA ALA A 387 -19.85 2.61 -6.30
C ALA A 387 -19.85 4.07 -5.79
N PRO A 388 -20.92 4.69 -5.22
CA PRO A 388 -20.79 6.06 -4.73
C PRO A 388 -19.87 6.09 -3.50
N GLY A 389 -18.93 7.03 -3.50
CA GLY A 389 -17.89 7.12 -2.49
C GLY A 389 -17.60 8.56 -2.07
N ALA A 390 -16.99 8.68 -0.89
CA ALA A 390 -16.42 9.92 -0.38
C ALA A 390 -15.12 9.61 0.36
N ARG A 391 -14.32 10.65 0.62
CA ARG A 391 -13.04 10.53 1.30
C ARG A 391 -13.01 11.36 2.59
N TYR A 392 -12.42 10.80 3.63
CA TYR A 392 -12.08 11.51 4.86
C TYR A 392 -10.57 11.45 5.07
N ARG A 393 -9.95 12.59 5.40
CA ARG A 393 -8.49 12.69 5.60
C ARG A 393 -8.16 13.09 7.02
N THR A 394 -7.13 12.47 7.56
CA THR A 394 -6.53 12.84 8.86
C THR A 394 -5.04 12.55 8.83
N GLN A 395 -4.31 13.02 9.83
CA GLN A 395 -2.86 12.87 9.91
C GLN A 395 -2.43 12.32 11.27
N VAL A 396 -1.42 11.46 11.27
CA VAL A 396 -0.72 11.01 12.46
C VAL A 396 0.60 11.79 12.58
N PRO A 397 0.87 12.44 13.72
CA PRO A 397 2.10 13.20 13.91
C PRO A 397 3.37 12.37 13.72
N ALA A 398 4.44 13.01 13.22
CA ALA A 398 5.73 12.37 12.96
C ALA A 398 6.33 11.68 14.20
N ALA A 399 6.12 12.25 15.39
CA ALA A 399 6.57 11.66 16.66
C ALA A 399 5.93 10.28 16.91
N THR A 400 4.62 10.18 16.69
CA THR A 400 3.87 8.92 16.82
C THR A 400 4.32 7.92 15.76
N ALA A 401 4.47 8.37 14.50
CA ALA A 401 4.96 7.54 13.41
C ALA A 401 6.36 6.95 13.72
N SER A 402 7.29 7.78 14.20
CA SER A 402 8.65 7.36 14.58
C SER A 402 8.64 6.35 15.73
N ALA A 403 7.79 6.55 16.74
CA ALA A 403 7.65 5.60 17.85
C ALA A 403 7.07 4.26 17.37
N LEU A 404 6.09 4.28 16.45
CA LEU A 404 5.55 3.08 15.82
C LEU A 404 6.57 2.37 14.92
N ARG A 405 7.44 3.09 14.19
CA ARG A 405 8.57 2.48 13.45
C ARG A 405 9.52 1.75 14.41
N SER A 406 9.81 2.36 15.56
CA SER A 406 10.66 1.75 16.59
C SER A 406 10.02 0.48 17.18
N LEU A 407 8.72 0.52 17.44
CA LEU A 407 7.94 -0.65 17.87
C LEU A 407 7.98 -1.77 16.82
N ALA A 408 7.77 -1.43 15.55
CA ALA A 408 7.81 -2.36 14.45
C ALA A 408 9.18 -3.05 14.36
N GLY A 409 10.27 -2.28 14.40
CA GLY A 409 11.64 -2.79 14.40
C GLY A 409 11.93 -3.75 15.56
N ALA A 410 11.48 -3.42 16.77
CA ALA A 410 11.62 -4.31 17.95
C ALA A 410 10.91 -5.67 17.79
N ARG A 411 9.93 -5.75 16.87
CA ARG A 411 9.19 -6.98 16.53
C ARG A 411 9.57 -7.54 15.16
N ARG A 412 10.66 -7.07 14.54
CA ARG A 412 11.08 -7.43 13.16
C ARG A 412 9.90 -7.33 12.18
N ALA A 413 9.07 -6.32 12.35
CA ALA A 413 7.92 -6.01 11.53
C ALA A 413 8.12 -4.65 10.85
N THR A 414 7.34 -4.36 9.82
CA THR A 414 7.33 -3.03 9.20
C THR A 414 6.32 -2.10 9.86
N LEU A 415 6.46 -0.80 9.63
CA LEU A 415 5.45 0.18 10.03
C LEU A 415 4.07 -0.21 9.48
N PHE A 416 3.99 -0.61 8.21
CA PHE A 416 2.75 -1.06 7.60
C PHE A 416 2.10 -2.25 8.33
N MET A 417 2.86 -3.28 8.69
CA MET A 417 2.34 -4.42 9.47
C MET A 417 1.80 -3.96 10.84
N THR A 418 2.44 -2.96 11.44
CA THR A 418 2.00 -2.38 12.72
C THR A 418 0.70 -1.58 12.57
N LEU A 419 0.59 -0.76 11.52
CA LEU A 419 -0.63 0.00 11.21
C LEU A 419 -1.79 -0.92 10.83
N LEU A 420 -1.52 -1.99 10.06
CA LEU A 420 -2.49 -3.02 9.72
C LEU A 420 -3.01 -3.75 10.98
N ALA A 421 -2.11 -4.13 11.90
CA ALA A 421 -2.48 -4.72 13.19
C ALA A 421 -3.30 -3.77 14.08
N ALA A 422 -2.98 -2.47 14.09
CA ALA A 422 -3.75 -1.49 14.83
C ALA A 422 -5.15 -1.31 14.25
N PHE A 423 -5.28 -1.29 12.92
CA PHE A 423 -6.56 -1.18 12.25
C PHE A 423 -7.40 -2.45 12.42
N ASP A 424 -6.77 -3.62 12.38
CA ASP A 424 -7.37 -4.91 12.74
C ASP A 424 -7.97 -4.91 14.15
N ALA A 425 -7.19 -4.46 15.15
CA ALA A 425 -7.66 -4.31 16.52
C ALA A 425 -8.80 -3.31 16.66
N LEU A 426 -8.77 -2.20 15.90
CA LEU A 426 -9.85 -1.22 15.86
C LEU A 426 -11.14 -1.87 15.34
N LEU A 427 -11.07 -2.58 14.22
CA LEU A 427 -12.21 -3.25 13.61
C LEU A 427 -12.81 -4.30 14.55
N TYR A 428 -11.97 -5.11 15.22
CA TYR A 428 -12.40 -6.01 16.29
C TYR A 428 -13.19 -5.29 17.39
N ARG A 429 -12.71 -4.13 17.84
CA ARG A 429 -13.36 -3.37 18.92
C ARG A 429 -14.70 -2.75 18.49
N TYR A 430 -14.92 -2.54 17.20
CA TYR A 430 -16.19 -2.07 16.64
C TYR A 430 -17.16 -3.21 16.32
N SER A 431 -16.67 -4.30 15.72
CA SER A 431 -17.50 -5.41 15.25
C SER A 431 -17.76 -6.47 16.32
N GLY A 432 -16.86 -6.59 17.31
CA GLY A 432 -16.82 -7.70 18.25
C GLY A 432 -16.40 -9.04 17.63
N GLN A 433 -16.04 -9.07 16.34
CA GLN A 433 -15.68 -10.28 15.61
C GLN A 433 -14.20 -10.58 15.73
N SER A 434 -13.88 -11.81 16.14
CA SER A 434 -12.51 -12.31 16.22
C SER A 434 -12.02 -13.00 14.94
N ASP A 435 -12.79 -13.00 13.85
CA ASP A 435 -12.30 -13.40 12.51
C ASP A 435 -12.33 -12.15 11.63
N ILE A 436 -11.17 -11.49 11.52
CA ILE A 436 -11.03 -10.27 10.72
C ILE A 436 -10.27 -10.62 9.44
N ARG A 437 -10.82 -10.17 8.31
CA ARG A 437 -10.28 -10.40 6.97
C ARG A 437 -10.09 -9.07 6.27
N LEU A 438 -8.84 -8.73 5.98
CA LEU A 438 -8.45 -7.46 5.34
C LEU A 438 -7.83 -7.73 3.98
N GLY A 439 -8.25 -6.99 2.98
CA GLY A 439 -7.58 -6.97 1.68
C GLY A 439 -6.30 -6.14 1.76
N VAL A 440 -5.20 -6.68 1.23
CA VAL A 440 -3.92 -5.98 1.12
C VAL A 440 -3.41 -6.11 -0.31
N PRO A 441 -3.22 -5.01 -1.05
CA PRO A 441 -2.59 -5.05 -2.36
C PRO A 441 -1.08 -5.26 -2.21
N LEU A 442 -0.55 -6.26 -2.91
CA LEU A 442 0.88 -6.49 -3.08
C LEU A 442 1.30 -5.98 -4.45
N ALA A 443 2.51 -5.41 -4.55
CA ALA A 443 2.99 -4.77 -5.77
C ALA A 443 3.13 -5.73 -6.97
N GLY A 444 3.40 -7.02 -6.73
CA GLY A 444 3.58 -8.02 -7.79
C GLY A 444 4.79 -7.79 -8.70
N ARG A 445 5.83 -7.12 -8.20
CA ARG A 445 7.05 -6.72 -8.92
C ARG A 445 8.31 -7.48 -8.46
N ASP A 446 8.16 -8.76 -8.14
CA ASP A 446 9.24 -9.63 -7.64
C ASP A 446 10.15 -10.17 -8.76
N LEU A 447 9.76 -10.03 -10.02
CA LEU A 447 10.56 -10.43 -11.18
C LEU A 447 11.64 -9.39 -11.53
N PRO A 448 12.81 -9.82 -12.05
CA PRO A 448 13.83 -8.91 -12.55
C PRO A 448 13.29 -7.97 -13.63
N GLY A 449 13.66 -6.69 -13.57
CA GLY A 449 13.22 -5.66 -14.53
C GLY A 449 11.77 -5.18 -14.35
N ALA A 450 10.95 -5.85 -13.52
CA ALA A 450 9.58 -5.44 -13.26
C ALA A 450 9.48 -4.06 -12.59
N ALA A 451 10.51 -3.62 -11.86
CA ALA A 451 10.54 -2.33 -11.19
C ALA A 451 10.54 -1.12 -12.17
N ASP A 452 11.03 -1.30 -13.39
CA ASP A 452 11.25 -0.21 -14.36
C ASP A 452 10.21 -0.17 -15.48
N VAL A 453 9.17 -1.01 -15.39
CA VAL A 453 8.15 -1.18 -16.42
C VAL A 453 6.80 -0.66 -15.90
N ALA A 454 6.18 0.28 -16.63
CA ALA A 454 4.81 0.71 -16.34
C ALA A 454 3.80 -0.38 -16.73
N GLY A 455 2.82 -0.65 -15.87
CA GLY A 455 1.80 -1.69 -16.07
C GLY A 455 1.01 -1.97 -14.79
N PHE A 456 0.02 -2.87 -14.86
CA PHE A 456 -0.75 -3.29 -13.69
C PHE A 456 -0.30 -4.66 -13.19
N PHE A 457 0.50 -4.65 -12.12
CA PHE A 457 1.07 -5.88 -11.54
C PHE A 457 0.48 -6.25 -10.18
N VAL A 458 -0.36 -5.37 -9.62
CA VAL A 458 -0.91 -5.54 -8.27
C VAL A 458 -1.71 -6.85 -8.18
N ASN A 459 -1.41 -7.64 -7.15
CA ASN A 459 -2.26 -8.74 -6.72
C ASN A 459 -2.78 -8.46 -5.31
N THR A 460 -4.06 -8.67 -5.07
CA THR A 460 -4.66 -8.46 -3.74
C THR A 460 -4.70 -9.77 -2.99
N VAL A 461 -4.14 -9.79 -1.78
CA VAL A 461 -4.18 -10.93 -0.87
C VAL A 461 -5.10 -10.65 0.31
N VAL A 462 -5.61 -11.70 0.94
CA VAL A 462 -6.46 -11.60 2.13
C VAL A 462 -5.62 -11.93 3.36
N ILE A 463 -5.56 -11.01 4.30
CA ILE A 463 -4.92 -11.21 5.59
C ILE A 463 -6.01 -11.52 6.61
N ARG A 464 -5.99 -12.76 7.10
CA ARG A 464 -6.92 -13.25 8.13
C ARG A 464 -6.20 -13.30 9.48
N THR A 465 -6.83 -12.74 10.50
CA THR A 465 -6.28 -12.59 11.86
C THR A 465 -7.36 -12.95 12.88
N ALA A 466 -6.91 -13.23 14.11
CA ALA A 466 -7.81 -13.53 15.22
C ALA A 466 -7.67 -12.59 16.42
N PRO A 467 -7.94 -11.28 16.30
CA PRO A 467 -7.85 -10.35 17.42
C PRO A 467 -8.84 -10.72 18.54
N HIS A 468 -8.43 -10.51 19.78
CA HIS A 468 -9.29 -10.64 20.96
C HIS A 468 -8.77 -9.77 22.10
N GLY A 469 -9.64 -9.40 23.05
CA GLY A 469 -9.35 -8.39 24.06
C GLY A 469 -8.12 -8.63 24.92
N GLU A 470 -7.77 -9.89 25.20
CA GLU A 470 -6.63 -10.28 26.04
C GLU A 470 -5.29 -10.32 25.28
N LYS A 471 -5.30 -10.29 23.94
CA LYS A 471 -4.08 -10.23 23.14
C LYS A 471 -3.35 -8.91 23.39
N ARG A 472 -2.03 -8.95 23.44
CA ARG A 472 -1.20 -7.72 23.48
C ARG A 472 -1.01 -7.18 22.08
N ALA A 473 -0.90 -5.86 21.94
CA ALA A 473 -0.63 -5.22 20.64
C ALA A 473 0.60 -5.81 19.94
N ALA A 474 1.70 -5.97 20.69
CA ALA A 474 2.91 -6.64 20.20
C ALA A 474 2.71 -8.06 19.63
N GLN A 475 1.78 -8.84 20.19
CA GLN A 475 1.48 -10.19 19.70
C GLN A 475 0.71 -10.13 18.38
N LEU A 476 -0.26 -9.22 18.27
CA LEU A 476 -1.02 -9.03 17.04
C LEU A 476 -0.14 -8.54 15.88
N ILE A 477 0.84 -7.67 16.16
CA ILE A 477 1.84 -7.24 15.16
C ILE A 477 2.62 -8.46 14.62
N GLY A 478 3.04 -9.37 15.50
CA GLY A 478 3.74 -10.59 15.12
C GLY A 478 2.87 -11.53 14.27
N GLU A 479 1.59 -11.68 14.62
CA GLU A 479 0.64 -12.48 13.83
C GLU A 479 0.41 -11.88 12.43
N VAL A 480 0.16 -10.58 12.34
CA VAL A 480 0.00 -9.88 11.06
C VAL A 480 1.25 -10.03 10.20
N ARG A 481 2.45 -9.91 10.80
CA ARG A 481 3.72 -10.16 10.11
C ARG A 481 3.75 -11.56 9.50
N GLU A 482 3.50 -12.59 10.30
CA GLU A 482 3.53 -13.98 9.81
C GLU A 482 2.51 -14.22 8.70
N GLN A 483 1.27 -13.74 8.86
CA GLN A 483 0.23 -13.90 7.86
C GLN A 483 0.58 -13.19 6.55
N LEU A 484 1.11 -11.97 6.61
CA LEU A 484 1.50 -11.21 5.43
C LEU A 484 2.67 -11.89 4.69
N LEU A 485 3.65 -12.45 5.42
CA LEU A 485 4.77 -13.19 4.81
C LEU A 485 4.31 -14.50 4.17
N CYS A 486 3.40 -15.24 4.80
CA CYS A 486 2.82 -16.45 4.22
C CYS A 486 1.95 -16.14 2.99
N ALA A 487 1.13 -15.08 3.05
CA ALA A 487 0.35 -14.61 1.92
C ALA A 487 1.26 -14.19 0.75
N HIS A 488 2.36 -13.50 1.02
CA HIS A 488 3.36 -13.14 0.01
C HIS A 488 4.01 -14.37 -0.64
N ALA A 489 4.31 -15.42 0.13
CA ALA A 489 4.87 -16.67 -0.39
C ALA A 489 3.90 -17.42 -1.32
N ASN A 490 2.59 -17.17 -1.19
CA ASN A 490 1.51 -17.80 -1.96
C ASN A 490 0.77 -16.78 -2.86
N GLN A 491 1.43 -15.69 -3.26
CA GLN A 491 0.79 -14.60 -4.00
C GLN A 491 0.72 -14.82 -5.52
N ASP A 492 1.31 -15.89 -6.05
CA ASP A 492 1.38 -16.07 -7.51
C ASP A 492 0.00 -16.41 -8.08
N VAL A 493 -0.85 -17.04 -7.28
CA VAL A 493 -2.23 -17.31 -7.67
C VAL A 493 -3.08 -16.03 -7.69
N PRO A 494 -3.93 -15.86 -8.70
CA PRO A 494 -4.79 -14.69 -8.80
C PRO A 494 -5.87 -14.68 -7.72
N PHE A 495 -6.25 -13.49 -7.24
CA PHE A 495 -7.36 -13.33 -6.30
C PHE A 495 -8.66 -14.03 -6.75
N ALA A 496 -9.03 -13.93 -8.04
CA ALA A 496 -10.22 -14.60 -8.58
C ALA A 496 -10.15 -16.14 -8.46
N SER A 497 -8.97 -16.73 -8.63
CA SER A 497 -8.74 -18.16 -8.43
C SER A 497 -8.88 -18.55 -6.96
N VAL A 498 -8.40 -17.70 -6.04
CA VAL A 498 -8.58 -17.89 -4.58
C VAL A 498 -10.06 -17.86 -4.22
N VAL A 499 -10.83 -16.87 -4.70
CA VAL A 499 -12.29 -16.80 -4.48
C VAL A 499 -12.98 -18.06 -4.99
N LYS A 500 -12.64 -18.53 -6.19
CA LYS A 500 -13.20 -19.76 -6.76
C LYS A 500 -12.80 -21.01 -5.96
N ALA A 501 -11.60 -21.04 -5.39
CA ALA A 501 -11.09 -22.18 -4.63
C ALA A 501 -11.66 -22.26 -3.21
N VAL A 502 -11.87 -21.12 -2.56
CA VAL A 502 -12.46 -21.00 -1.21
C VAL A 502 -13.98 -21.12 -1.24
N GLN A 503 -14.63 -20.72 -2.34
CA GLN A 503 -16.09 -20.78 -2.52
C GLN A 503 -16.87 -20.11 -1.37
N PRO A 504 -16.66 -18.81 -1.09
CA PRO A 504 -17.46 -18.12 -0.08
C PRO A 504 -18.94 -18.08 -0.50
N GLU A 505 -19.83 -17.86 0.47
CA GLU A 505 -21.24 -17.60 0.19
C GLU A 505 -21.37 -16.46 -0.83
N ARG A 506 -22.17 -16.69 -1.87
CA ARG A 506 -22.36 -15.72 -2.95
C ARG A 506 -23.33 -14.64 -2.49
N ASP A 507 -22.78 -13.48 -2.18
CA ASP A 507 -23.54 -12.27 -1.93
C ASP A 507 -23.10 -11.16 -2.90
N LEU A 508 -24.04 -10.66 -3.71
CA LEU A 508 -23.78 -9.60 -4.69
C LEU A 508 -23.78 -8.20 -4.06
N SER A 509 -24.11 -8.10 -2.77
CA SER A 509 -24.07 -6.84 -2.03
C SER A 509 -22.69 -6.55 -1.44
N HIS A 510 -21.82 -7.55 -1.27
CA HIS A 510 -20.49 -7.40 -0.68
C HIS A 510 -19.39 -7.90 -1.61
N THR A 511 -18.18 -7.36 -1.44
CA THR A 511 -16.98 -7.92 -2.07
C THR A 511 -16.66 -9.29 -1.45
N PRO A 512 -16.19 -10.26 -2.25
CA PRO A 512 -15.89 -11.59 -1.75
C PRO A 512 -14.68 -11.56 -0.80
N LEU A 513 -14.71 -12.39 0.24
CA LEU A 513 -13.64 -12.63 1.22
C LEU A 513 -13.27 -11.48 2.17
N PHE A 514 -13.46 -10.21 1.81
CA PHE A 514 -13.23 -9.06 2.68
C PHE A 514 -14.02 -7.83 2.23
N GLN A 515 -14.35 -6.91 3.16
CA GLN A 515 -15.05 -5.64 2.87
C GLN A 515 -14.15 -4.41 3.03
N VAL A 516 -12.98 -4.60 3.66
CA VAL A 516 -12.05 -3.54 4.00
C VAL A 516 -10.70 -3.78 3.34
N LEU A 517 -10.19 -2.77 2.64
CA LEU A 517 -8.86 -2.79 2.04
C LEU A 517 -7.92 -1.82 2.75
N VAL A 518 -6.69 -2.24 3.04
CA VAL A 518 -5.66 -1.38 3.62
C VAL A 518 -4.48 -1.32 2.67
N ASN A 519 -4.17 -0.11 2.19
CA ASN A 519 -3.13 0.13 1.20
C ASN A 519 -2.06 1.09 1.76
N GLN A 520 -0.80 0.86 1.38
CA GLN A 520 0.29 1.80 1.62
C GLN A 520 0.73 2.42 0.31
N GLN A 521 0.56 3.74 0.20
CA GLN A 521 0.93 4.50 -0.98
C GLN A 521 2.34 5.07 -0.85
N GLN A 522 3.05 5.15 -1.97
CA GLN A 522 4.27 5.93 -2.08
C GLN A 522 3.92 7.37 -2.45
N ARG A 523 4.54 8.33 -1.74
CA ARG A 523 4.48 9.72 -2.17
C ARG A 523 5.51 9.94 -3.27
N HIS A 524 5.06 10.53 -4.37
CA HIS A 524 5.93 11.00 -5.45
C HIS A 524 6.23 12.48 -5.20
N ASP A 525 7.50 12.84 -5.05
CA ASP A 525 7.89 14.25 -4.89
C ASP A 525 7.79 14.96 -6.24
N LEU A 526 6.85 15.91 -6.30
CA LEU A 526 6.50 16.66 -7.51
C LEU A 526 6.96 18.11 -7.46
N GLY A 527 7.39 18.60 -6.30
CA GLY A 527 7.64 20.02 -6.06
C GLY A 527 8.87 20.58 -6.78
N ALA A 528 9.86 19.73 -7.07
CA ALA A 528 11.14 20.12 -7.69
C ALA A 528 11.31 19.65 -9.15
N SER A 529 10.33 18.92 -9.70
CA SER A 529 10.59 18.05 -10.85
C SER A 529 10.44 18.72 -12.22
N PHE A 530 9.72 19.85 -12.32
CA PHE A 530 9.40 20.52 -13.59
C PHE A 530 10.27 21.76 -13.89
N GLY A 531 11.41 21.93 -13.22
CA GLY A 531 12.39 22.98 -13.51
C GLY A 531 12.17 24.29 -12.73
N ASP A 532 13.10 25.23 -12.90
CA ASP A 532 13.15 26.47 -12.12
C ASP A 532 12.05 27.47 -12.53
N GLY A 533 11.39 28.07 -11.54
CA GLY A 533 10.40 29.14 -11.75
C GLY A 533 8.96 28.68 -11.98
N LEU A 534 8.69 27.37 -11.94
CA LEU A 534 7.34 26.79 -12.00
C LEU A 534 6.99 26.11 -10.69
N ARG A 535 6.02 26.65 -9.95
CA ARG A 535 5.55 26.01 -8.72
C ARG A 535 4.54 24.94 -9.10
N VAL A 536 4.84 23.69 -8.77
CA VAL A 536 3.96 22.55 -9.01
C VAL A 536 3.40 22.04 -7.70
N THR A 537 2.07 21.94 -7.62
CA THR A 537 1.38 21.37 -6.47
C THR A 537 0.37 20.32 -6.92
N VAL A 538 0.19 19.27 -6.12
CA VAL A 538 -0.87 18.30 -6.35
C VAL A 538 -2.21 18.96 -6.05
N GLN A 539 -3.12 18.89 -7.01
CA GLN A 539 -4.51 19.29 -6.88
C GLN A 539 -5.33 18.05 -6.54
N ASP A 540 -6.13 18.14 -5.46
CA ASP A 540 -6.98 17.05 -5.03
C ASP A 540 -8.13 16.83 -6.02
N VAL A 541 -8.38 15.57 -6.36
CA VAL A 541 -9.44 15.15 -7.27
C VAL A 541 -10.17 13.98 -6.63
N ASP A 542 -11.45 14.19 -6.35
CA ASP A 542 -12.35 13.13 -5.91
C ASP A 542 -13.18 12.64 -7.10
N ASN A 543 -13.07 11.34 -7.41
CA ASN A 543 -13.93 10.72 -8.41
C ASN A 543 -15.33 10.41 -7.86
N GLY A 544 -15.53 10.55 -6.54
CA GLY A 544 -16.80 10.29 -5.87
C GLY A 544 -17.17 8.82 -5.90
N GLU A 545 -16.17 7.93 -6.02
CA GLU A 545 -16.38 6.50 -6.09
C GLU A 545 -15.59 5.70 -5.04
N ALA A 546 -16.17 4.59 -4.58
CA ALA A 546 -15.57 3.68 -3.61
C ALA A 546 -15.56 2.24 -4.13
N GLN A 547 -14.37 1.63 -4.19
CA GLN A 547 -14.17 0.25 -4.69
C GLN A 547 -14.49 -0.83 -3.64
N PHE A 548 -14.44 -0.47 -2.37
CA PHE A 548 -14.77 -1.32 -1.21
C PHE A 548 -15.71 -0.58 -0.27
N ASP A 549 -16.26 -1.25 0.75
CA ASP A 549 -17.09 -0.57 1.74
C ASP A 549 -16.27 0.45 2.53
N LEU A 550 -15.02 0.08 2.87
CA LEU A 550 -14.02 0.96 3.45
C LEU A 550 -12.63 0.65 2.91
N MET A 551 -11.87 1.69 2.54
CA MET A 551 -10.47 1.58 2.15
C MET A 551 -9.65 2.59 2.96
N LEU A 552 -8.60 2.11 3.62
CA LEU A 552 -7.61 2.94 4.30
C LEU A 552 -6.36 3.04 3.43
N ASN A 553 -6.08 4.22 2.91
CA ASN A 553 -4.81 4.54 2.26
C ASN A 553 -3.89 5.25 3.25
N ILE A 554 -2.66 4.79 3.34
CA ILE A 554 -1.63 5.30 4.25
C ILE A 554 -0.47 5.81 3.40
N ALA A 555 -0.11 7.08 3.55
CA ALA A 555 1.05 7.67 2.89
C ALA A 555 1.97 8.33 3.92
N GLU A 556 3.28 8.24 3.70
CA GLU A 556 4.26 8.97 4.50
C GLU A 556 4.51 10.35 3.88
N THR A 557 4.54 11.37 4.74
CA THR A 557 4.85 12.75 4.34
C THR A 557 6.36 13.00 4.33
N ALA A 558 6.79 14.08 3.66
CA ALA A 558 8.19 14.51 3.69
C ALA A 558 8.70 14.85 5.10
N ASP A 559 7.80 15.23 6.00
CA ASP A 559 8.09 15.55 7.40
C ASP A 559 7.89 14.34 8.34
N ASP A 560 7.96 13.11 7.81
CA ASP A 560 7.84 11.84 8.53
C ASP A 560 6.48 11.58 9.24
N ALA A 561 5.48 12.45 9.08
CA ALA A 561 4.10 12.22 9.50
C ALA A 561 3.38 11.25 8.57
N LEU A 562 2.26 10.66 9.00
CA LEU A 562 1.45 9.74 8.19
C LEU A 562 0.14 10.40 7.79
N ASP A 563 -0.11 10.51 6.49
CA ASP A 563 -1.42 10.90 5.96
C ASP A 563 -2.29 9.65 5.84
N LEU A 564 -3.48 9.73 6.42
CA LEU A 564 -4.49 8.67 6.39
C LEU A 564 -5.70 9.15 5.58
N THR A 565 -6.01 8.46 4.50
CA THR A 565 -7.20 8.72 3.68
C THR A 565 -8.14 7.54 3.74
N LEU A 566 -9.32 7.73 4.33
CA LEU A 566 -10.39 6.75 4.37
C LEU A 566 -11.36 7.03 3.22
N THR A 567 -11.36 6.16 2.21
CA THR A 567 -12.37 6.16 1.14
C THR A 567 -13.48 5.19 1.54
N TYR A 568 -14.73 5.64 1.55
CA TYR A 568 -15.85 4.84 2.05
C TYR A 568 -17.07 4.93 1.14
N ALA A 569 -17.86 3.87 1.14
CA ALA A 569 -19.10 3.81 0.37
C ALA A 569 -20.21 4.60 1.08
N THR A 570 -20.73 5.64 0.42
CA THR A 570 -21.70 6.58 1.02
C THR A 570 -23.11 6.02 1.13
N ASP A 571 -23.38 4.90 0.45
CA ASP A 571 -24.65 4.20 0.54
C ASP A 571 -24.80 3.40 1.85
N VAL A 572 -23.69 3.07 2.52
CA VAL A 572 -23.69 2.34 3.79
C VAL A 572 -23.15 3.14 4.99
N PHE A 573 -22.34 4.18 4.76
CA PHE A 573 -21.76 5.02 5.81
C PHE A 573 -22.19 6.49 5.75
N ASN A 574 -22.26 7.11 6.93
CA ASN A 574 -22.27 8.55 7.14
C ASN A 574 -20.84 9.09 7.30
N ALA A 575 -20.61 10.34 6.89
CA ALA A 575 -19.33 11.01 7.10
C ALA A 575 -18.93 11.04 8.60
N SER A 576 -19.90 11.31 9.50
CA SER A 576 -19.67 11.33 10.94
C SER A 576 -19.17 10.00 11.51
N THR A 577 -19.60 8.88 10.93
CA THR A 577 -19.18 7.54 11.38
C THR A 577 -17.72 7.29 11.04
N ILE A 578 -17.31 7.67 9.82
CA ILE A 578 -15.92 7.54 9.36
C ILE A 578 -14.99 8.51 10.08
N GLU A 579 -15.45 9.74 10.33
CA GLU A 579 -14.72 10.73 11.12
C GLU A 579 -14.39 10.20 12.53
N ARG A 580 -15.38 9.58 13.19
CA ARG A 580 -15.21 8.94 14.50
C ARG A 580 -14.26 7.75 14.46
N LEU A 581 -14.40 6.88 13.45
CA LEU A 581 -13.51 5.75 13.24
C LEU A 581 -12.06 6.23 13.08
N ALA A 582 -11.84 7.28 12.29
CA ALA A 582 -10.54 7.88 12.05
C ALA A 582 -9.93 8.48 13.33
N ARG A 583 -10.71 9.21 14.14
CA ARG A 583 -10.24 9.74 15.44
C ARG A 583 -9.85 8.64 16.42
N ASN A 584 -10.67 7.58 16.50
CA ASN A 584 -10.35 6.42 17.33
C ASN A 584 -9.09 5.70 16.81
N PHE A 585 -8.90 5.61 15.50
CA PHE A 585 -7.70 5.03 14.93
C PHE A 585 -6.45 5.84 15.28
N THR A 586 -6.46 7.16 15.08
CA THR A 586 -5.32 8.02 15.44
C THR A 586 -5.02 7.97 16.94
N GLY A 587 -6.04 7.99 17.80
CA GLY A 587 -5.86 7.86 19.24
C GLY A 587 -5.36 6.47 19.68
N LEU A 588 -5.74 5.40 18.96
CA LEU A 588 -5.20 4.06 19.19
C LEU A 588 -3.71 3.97 18.83
N LEU A 589 -3.31 4.57 17.70
CA LEU A 589 -1.92 4.63 17.26
C LEU A 589 -1.04 5.37 18.27
N GLU A 590 -1.52 6.48 18.82
CA GLU A 590 -0.85 7.21 19.90
C GLU A 590 -0.69 6.35 21.15
N GLN A 591 -1.73 5.65 21.60
CA GLN A 591 -1.65 4.75 22.75
C GLN A 591 -0.66 3.59 22.52
N TRP A 592 -0.67 2.98 21.33
CA TRP A 592 0.26 1.90 20.97
C TRP A 592 1.72 2.36 20.97
N SER A 593 1.96 3.62 20.58
CA SER A 593 3.30 4.20 20.58
C SER A 593 3.92 4.33 21.98
N VAL A 594 3.07 4.39 23.03
CA VAL A 594 3.50 4.55 24.43
C VAL A 594 3.48 3.21 25.19
N THR A 595 2.45 2.38 24.99
CA THR A 595 2.24 1.14 25.75
C THR A 595 2.04 -0.09 24.84
N PRO A 596 3.07 -0.53 24.10
CA PRO A 596 2.95 -1.60 23.11
C PRO A 596 2.68 -2.99 23.68
N ASP A 597 2.95 -3.19 24.98
CA ASP A 597 2.66 -4.45 25.66
C ASP A 597 1.27 -4.48 26.31
N ALA A 598 0.48 -3.41 26.20
CA ALA A 598 -0.87 -3.38 26.73
C ALA A 598 -1.83 -4.30 25.95
N ARG A 599 -2.91 -4.72 26.61
CA ARG A 599 -3.95 -5.59 26.04
C ARG A 599 -4.84 -4.80 25.10
N ILE A 600 -5.33 -5.41 24.03
CA ILE A 600 -6.22 -4.77 23.05
C ILE A 600 -7.48 -4.19 23.73
N ALA A 601 -8.03 -4.87 24.75
CA ALA A 601 -9.18 -4.39 25.49
C ALA A 601 -8.92 -3.14 26.34
N SER A 602 -7.66 -2.89 26.73
CA SER A 602 -7.29 -1.78 27.62
C SER A 602 -7.21 -0.42 26.92
N PHE A 603 -7.14 -0.40 25.60
CA PHE A 603 -7.10 0.86 24.85
C PHE A 603 -8.45 1.55 24.86
N GLU A 604 -8.43 2.86 25.14
CA GLU A 604 -9.62 3.69 25.14
C GLU A 604 -10.01 4.06 23.71
N LEU A 605 -11.30 3.95 23.42
CA LEU A 605 -11.92 4.37 22.15
C LEU A 605 -13.06 5.34 22.49
N PRO A 606 -12.74 6.61 22.81
CA PRO A 606 -13.69 7.57 23.37
C PRO A 606 -14.97 7.70 22.55
N GLU A 607 -14.87 7.66 21.22
CA GLU A 607 -16.03 7.82 20.34
C GLU A 607 -17.01 6.65 20.43
N ILE A 608 -16.55 5.43 20.76
CA ILE A 608 -17.43 4.28 20.99
C ILE A 608 -18.13 4.44 22.34
N ARG A 609 -17.38 4.85 23.36
CA ARG A 609 -17.91 5.10 24.71
C ARG A 609 -18.99 6.19 24.69
N ASP A 610 -18.71 7.31 24.03
CA ASP A 610 -19.63 8.45 23.98
C ASP A 610 -20.89 8.14 23.18
N GLU A 611 -20.80 7.33 22.12
CA GLU A 611 -21.98 6.83 21.42
C GLU A 611 -22.81 5.86 22.27
N ALA A 612 -22.16 4.93 22.98
CA ALA A 612 -22.86 4.05 23.91
C ALA A 612 -23.59 4.87 24.99
N VAL A 613 -22.95 5.91 25.54
CA VAL A 613 -23.55 6.84 26.50
C VAL A 613 -24.72 7.62 25.89
N ARG A 614 -24.60 8.11 24.65
CA ARG A 614 -25.69 8.82 23.94
C ARG A 614 -26.88 7.92 23.60
N ARG A 615 -26.65 6.61 23.41
CA ARG A 615 -27.70 5.63 23.11
C ARG A 615 -28.35 5.04 24.36
N LEU A 616 -27.76 5.22 25.54
CA LEU A 616 -28.43 4.87 26.79
C LEU A 616 -29.67 5.77 26.93
N PRO A 617 -30.85 5.19 27.25
CA PRO A 617 -32.01 6.00 27.60
C PRO A 617 -31.63 6.93 28.75
N ASP A 618 -32.20 8.13 28.75
CA ASP A 618 -31.96 9.11 29.81
C ASP A 618 -32.13 8.44 31.17
N ALA A 619 -31.09 8.50 32.01
CA ALA A 619 -31.08 7.82 33.30
C ALA A 619 -32.24 8.27 34.21
N SER A 620 -32.86 9.42 33.89
CA SER A 620 -34.09 9.94 34.48
C SER A 620 -35.32 9.04 34.27
N ALA A 621 -35.30 8.13 33.28
CA ALA A 621 -36.39 7.21 32.95
C ALA A 621 -36.44 5.96 33.85
N PHE A 622 -35.36 5.66 34.59
CA PHE A 622 -35.37 4.61 35.60
C PHE A 622 -35.59 5.26 36.97
N ALA A 623 -36.75 5.01 37.58
CA ALA A 623 -36.89 5.21 39.01
C ALA A 623 -35.87 4.30 39.70
N VAL A 624 -34.75 4.89 40.16
CA VAL A 624 -33.68 4.16 40.83
C VAL A 624 -34.18 3.79 42.22
N GLU A 625 -34.97 2.73 42.30
CA GLU A 625 -35.33 2.10 43.56
C GLU A 625 -34.18 1.14 43.94
N PRO A 626 -33.52 1.34 45.10
CA PRO A 626 -32.48 0.44 45.55
C PRO A 626 -32.98 -1.01 45.56
N VAL A 627 -32.16 -1.95 45.07
CA VAL A 627 -32.52 -3.39 45.07
C VAL A 627 -32.93 -3.85 46.47
N THR A 628 -32.30 -3.30 47.51
CA THR A 628 -32.66 -3.52 48.91
C THR A 628 -34.09 -3.07 49.25
N ALA A 629 -34.55 -1.94 48.71
CA ALA A 629 -35.93 -1.48 48.88
C ALA A 629 -36.93 -2.39 48.15
N ARG A 630 -36.58 -2.88 46.95
CA ARG A 630 -37.41 -3.86 46.22
C ARG A 630 -37.52 -5.20 46.95
N ILE A 631 -36.42 -5.66 47.55
CA ILE A 631 -36.38 -6.86 48.39
C ILE A 631 -37.23 -6.65 49.65
N ALA A 632 -37.09 -5.50 50.34
CA ALA A 632 -37.88 -5.18 51.52
C ALA A 632 -39.38 -5.07 51.21
N ALA A 633 -39.76 -4.43 50.11
CA ALA A 633 -41.14 -4.36 49.64
C ALA A 633 -41.69 -5.75 49.29
N ARG A 634 -40.86 -6.63 48.71
CA ARG A 634 -41.24 -8.01 48.40
C ARG A 634 -41.38 -8.88 49.65
N ALA A 635 -40.51 -8.70 50.64
CA ALA A 635 -40.58 -9.34 51.94
C ALA A 635 -41.82 -8.92 52.73
N ALA A 636 -42.19 -7.64 52.68
CA ALA A 636 -43.42 -7.14 53.29
C ALA A 636 -44.68 -7.66 52.59
N ALA A 637 -44.69 -7.71 51.25
CA ALA A 637 -45.86 -8.12 50.48
C ALA A 637 -46.05 -9.64 50.41
N ARG A 638 -44.96 -10.42 50.38
CA ARG A 638 -44.96 -11.89 50.25
C ARG A 638 -43.85 -12.53 51.09
N PRO A 639 -43.99 -12.51 52.43
CA PRO A 639 -42.96 -13.03 53.35
C PRO A 639 -42.68 -14.52 53.15
N ASP A 640 -43.70 -15.32 52.83
CA ASP A 640 -43.58 -16.78 52.70
C ASP A 640 -43.15 -17.24 51.30
N ALA A 641 -42.95 -16.32 50.35
CA ALA A 641 -42.47 -16.69 49.03
C ALA A 641 -40.99 -17.08 49.09
N ILE A 642 -40.59 -18.09 48.32
CA ILE A 642 -39.19 -18.52 48.23
C ILE A 642 -38.38 -17.40 47.54
N ALA A 643 -37.35 -16.89 48.22
CA ALA A 643 -36.42 -15.89 47.72
C ALA A 643 -35.18 -16.53 47.08
N LEU A 644 -34.65 -17.59 47.72
CA LEU A 644 -33.47 -18.33 47.29
C LEU A 644 -33.73 -19.84 47.41
N SER A 645 -33.24 -20.60 46.44
CA SER A 645 -33.25 -22.06 46.45
C SER A 645 -31.87 -22.55 46.06
N ASP A 646 -31.23 -23.31 46.94
CA ASP A 646 -29.97 -24.01 46.67
C ASP A 646 -30.11 -25.48 47.06
N GLY A 647 -30.24 -26.34 46.05
CA GLY A 647 -30.55 -27.75 46.26
C GLY A 647 -31.85 -27.95 47.04
N SER A 648 -31.77 -28.58 48.22
CA SER A 648 -32.90 -28.82 49.12
C SER A 648 -33.17 -27.67 50.10
N GLU A 649 -32.27 -26.69 50.19
CA GLU A 649 -32.45 -25.53 51.07
C GLU A 649 -33.22 -24.43 50.34
N GLN A 650 -34.26 -23.92 51.00
CA GLN A 650 -35.09 -22.82 50.52
C GLN A 650 -35.20 -21.78 51.61
N VAL A 651 -34.95 -20.53 51.23
CA VAL A 651 -35.04 -19.36 52.11
C VAL A 651 -36.18 -18.49 51.60
N THR A 652 -37.10 -18.12 52.48
CA THR A 652 -38.21 -17.22 52.12
C THR A 652 -37.77 -15.75 52.15
N TYR A 653 -38.56 -14.82 51.61
CA TYR A 653 -38.21 -13.39 51.69
C TYR A 653 -38.20 -12.83 53.13
N ALA A 654 -38.79 -13.53 54.11
CA ALA A 654 -38.80 -13.13 55.51
C ALA A 654 -37.55 -13.57 56.31
N GLN A 655 -36.85 -14.60 55.83
CA GLN A 655 -35.62 -15.15 56.40
C GLN A 655 -34.40 -14.45 55.79
#